data_AF-A0A7K0UWL9-F1
#
_entry.id   AF-A0A7K0UWL9-F1
#
_cell.length_a   1.000
_cell.length_b   1.000
_cell.length_c   1.000
_cell.angle_alpha   90.00
_cell.angle_beta   90.00
_cell.angle_gamma   90.00
#
_symmetry.space_group_name_H-M   'P 1'
#
loop_
_entity.id
_entity.type
_entity.pdbx_description
1 polymer ?
#
loop_
_entity_poly.entity_id
_entity_poly.type
_entity_poly.pdbx_seq_one_letter_code
_entity_poly.pdbx_strand_id
1 'polypeptide(L)'
;MRAKYLLLVAALFGSVFVAPAHALPSQVKSIDAPWVYFYADKTGTDAVTKNSFPRTFSVDKALTKSSFKVDFTNTPDIYRPAINAAVDVWAQNFTSQVPVKVQVLWERQASSATLAAASPGKFHSNFKNIPDKDLWYASALADSIAGEDIEPTIPEVTIRINSTNGPMLYLGTDGNCPNSKYDLESMILHEMAHGLGFLSNADYDNLFGYGSIQQPTPYDAYAQLGDGRRLMDLDSPSLVLGSALTEPLVWSGANGVRANNGIKPALYTPKTYEGGSSVSHLDEATFANSERDAVMTPNLKMGEVFHNPGPLLIAMFEDLLSKPPAGLPFGIPGVPRNVRALVGDKSAIVIFDPPINQRTAQVTSYVVKTNQSGVEKTVTTSPAVISGLTNGTTYSFTITAKNAVGVSAVATTNGVIPQASWKKSIIDSTADGKYLATSSYGGKTVVAYTDTERGLLKLATWNGKKWSIEVVDGDSTKSGRTKNSVAGSVSICTTSVGKTNYLNLYYADLTNKDLRRASFNGKKWSYEVIDGNGPTIQNYKEVERVRTASDVSVSNACAITSAGEQVFYRDESQGILLGAVRDGKDWRYEIVDGDNLLNGRSMGDVAFHLTAKTVGNKINLMYDSVLSVSNSDKSALRGDVRIATRESAFPEDWKYQTIAASGGSTIVAGYDVALNLISKNLYASWLGASGISLPKPDQVQWSKVGVDTTPNTAKSEPFGAPSSPVGVDDTGLIFGCQDRLCYFNKTDQTIHLISATSISDSKSATWITLNKIKYALVASAGKLSLFKKV
;
A
#
# COMPACT_ATOMS: atom_id res chain seq x y z
N MET A 1 13.14 83.33 3.14
CA MET A 1 13.31 82.18 2.21
C MET A 1 13.08 80.92 3.03
N ARG A 2 11.90 80.27 2.97
CA ARG A 2 11.53 79.16 2.04
C ARG A 2 12.64 78.09 2.01
N ALA A 3 12.43 76.80 2.32
CA ALA A 3 11.29 75.91 2.05
C ALA A 3 11.34 74.65 2.97
N LYS A 4 10.19 74.24 3.55
CA LYS A 4 9.36 73.02 3.26
C LYS A 4 9.94 71.66 3.69
N TYR A 5 9.21 70.65 4.17
CA TYR A 5 7.95 70.46 4.93
C TYR A 5 7.91 68.93 5.29
N LEU A 6 7.66 68.62 6.57
CA LEU A 6 6.98 67.48 7.20
C LEU A 6 6.60 66.15 6.45
N LEU A 7 6.73 65.06 7.23
CA LEU A 7 5.73 64.01 7.60
C LEU A 7 5.70 62.62 6.92
N LEU A 8 5.59 61.62 7.82
CA LEU A 8 4.82 60.36 7.78
C LEU A 8 5.32 59.21 6.87
N VAL A 9 5.90 58.19 7.49
CA VAL A 9 5.72 56.79 7.06
C VAL A 9 5.25 55.96 8.25
N ALA A 10 4.05 55.40 8.10
CA ALA A 10 3.38 54.53 9.05
C ALA A 10 4.08 53.16 9.18
N ALA A 11 4.05 52.63 10.40
CA ALA A 11 4.43 51.26 10.71
C ALA A 11 3.51 50.26 10.00
N LEU A 12 4.10 49.41 9.15
CA LEU A 12 3.45 48.19 8.67
C LEU A 12 3.93 47.01 9.51
N PHE A 13 2.99 46.39 10.22
CA PHE A 13 3.14 45.08 10.85
C PHE A 13 3.52 44.04 9.79
N GLY A 14 4.71 43.47 9.89
CA GLY A 14 5.09 42.27 9.14
C GLY A 14 4.35 41.06 9.70
N SER A 15 3.31 40.62 8.99
CA SER A 15 2.71 39.30 9.14
C SER A 15 3.74 38.25 8.74
N VAL A 16 4.30 37.54 9.71
CA VAL A 16 5.06 36.30 9.48
C VAL A 16 4.07 35.25 8.98
N PHE A 17 4.05 35.01 7.67
CA PHE A 17 3.42 33.83 7.10
C PHE A 17 4.18 32.61 7.61
N VAL A 18 3.62 31.91 8.60
CA VAL A 18 3.98 30.53 8.90
C VAL A 18 3.53 29.71 7.70
N ALA A 19 4.48 29.26 6.89
CA ALA A 19 4.22 28.30 5.83
C ALA A 19 3.54 27.06 6.43
N PRO A 20 2.52 26.47 5.79
CA PRO A 20 2.00 25.19 6.24
C PRO A 20 3.14 24.18 6.20
N ALA A 21 3.26 23.37 7.25
CA ALA A 21 4.11 22.20 7.25
C ALA A 21 3.73 21.35 6.04
N HIS A 22 4.63 21.26 5.06
CA HIS A 22 4.48 20.31 3.96
C HIS A 22 4.43 18.92 4.59
N ALA A 23 3.38 18.17 4.26
CA ALA A 23 3.37 16.74 4.51
C ALA A 23 4.66 16.13 3.95
N LEU A 24 5.31 15.25 4.72
CA LEU A 24 6.36 14.38 4.18
C LEU A 24 5.82 13.74 2.88
N PRO A 25 6.57 13.73 1.78
CA PRO A 25 6.09 13.05 0.57
C PRO A 25 5.77 11.59 0.92
N SER A 26 4.63 11.12 0.42
CA SER A 26 4.27 9.70 0.42
C SER A 26 5.43 8.89 -0.15
N GLN A 27 5.63 7.67 0.34
CA GLN A 27 6.69 6.78 -0.14
C GLN A 27 6.71 6.69 -1.69
N VAL A 28 7.91 6.58 -2.28
CA VAL A 28 8.08 6.28 -3.70
C VAL A 28 7.28 5.01 -4.03
N LYS A 29 6.58 5.03 -5.16
CA LYS A 29 5.85 3.85 -5.64
C LYS A 29 6.67 3.17 -6.71
N SER A 30 6.76 1.84 -6.64
CA SER A 30 7.50 1.03 -7.60
C SER A 30 6.68 -0.19 -8.02
N ILE A 31 6.81 -0.59 -9.27
CA ILE A 31 6.19 -1.78 -9.86
C ILE A 31 7.18 -2.49 -10.79
N ASP A 32 6.95 -3.76 -11.07
CA ASP A 32 7.75 -4.51 -12.04
C ASP A 32 7.51 -3.98 -13.47
N ALA A 33 8.55 -4.04 -14.31
CA ALA A 33 8.48 -3.67 -15.71
C ALA A 33 8.30 -4.91 -16.61
N PRO A 34 7.62 -4.80 -17.77
CA PRO A 34 7.46 -5.90 -18.70
C PRO A 34 8.76 -6.21 -19.44
N TRP A 35 8.83 -7.41 -20.04
CA TRP A 35 9.91 -7.79 -20.94
C TRP A 35 9.57 -7.42 -22.38
N VAL A 36 10.54 -6.84 -23.07
CA VAL A 36 10.48 -6.54 -24.51
C VAL A 36 11.39 -7.54 -25.22
N TYR A 37 10.96 -8.05 -26.37
CA TYR A 37 11.64 -9.14 -27.07
C TYR A 37 12.14 -8.67 -28.44
N PHE A 38 13.38 -9.01 -28.76
CA PHE A 38 13.97 -8.73 -30.07
C PHE A 38 14.07 -10.01 -30.90
N TYR A 39 13.54 -9.96 -32.12
CA TYR A 39 13.34 -11.14 -32.96
C TYR A 39 14.26 -11.16 -34.19
N ALA A 40 14.60 -12.38 -34.62
CA ALA A 40 15.23 -12.64 -35.91
C ALA A 40 14.21 -12.47 -37.05
N ASP A 41 14.56 -11.73 -38.11
CA ASP A 41 13.74 -11.64 -39.32
C ASP A 41 13.54 -13.02 -39.99
N LYS A 42 12.30 -13.35 -40.36
CA LYS A 42 11.89 -14.64 -40.97
C LYS A 42 11.56 -14.55 -42.47
N THR A 43 11.70 -13.38 -43.10
CA THR A 43 11.49 -13.27 -44.56
C THR A 43 12.71 -13.80 -45.31
N GLY A 44 12.50 -14.84 -46.11
CA GLY A 44 13.53 -15.79 -46.54
C GLY A 44 14.66 -15.22 -47.39
N THR A 45 15.84 -15.83 -47.27
CA THR A 45 17.00 -15.95 -48.19
C THR A 45 17.48 -14.79 -49.07
N ASP A 46 16.80 -13.65 -49.11
CA ASP A 46 17.25 -12.49 -49.87
C ASP A 46 18.36 -11.82 -49.07
N ALA A 47 19.59 -12.16 -49.45
CA ALA A 47 20.80 -11.51 -49.00
C ALA A 47 20.60 -9.99 -49.02
N VAL A 48 21.12 -9.29 -48.00
CA VAL A 48 21.20 -7.84 -47.98
C VAL A 48 21.78 -7.39 -49.34
N THR A 49 20.94 -6.83 -50.23
CA THR A 49 21.30 -6.50 -51.62
C THR A 49 22.14 -5.21 -51.70
N LYS A 50 22.50 -4.65 -50.56
CA LYS A 50 23.50 -3.58 -50.42
C LYS A 50 24.50 -4.00 -49.36
N ASN A 51 25.78 -3.78 -49.62
CA ASN A 51 26.81 -3.87 -48.59
C ASN A 51 26.33 -3.10 -47.36
N SER A 52 26.28 -3.76 -46.19
CA SER A 52 26.16 -3.06 -44.92
C SER A 52 27.32 -2.06 -44.89
N PHE A 53 27.01 -0.76 -44.83
CA PHE A 53 28.04 0.22 -44.54
C PHE A 53 28.47 -0.05 -43.10
N PRO A 54 29.73 -0.43 -42.81
CA PRO A 54 30.20 -0.59 -41.44
C PRO A 54 30.11 0.79 -40.79
N ARG A 55 29.07 1.02 -39.97
CA ARG A 55 28.93 2.25 -39.20
C ARG A 55 29.68 2.08 -37.88
N THR A 56 30.99 1.87 -37.97
CA THR A 56 31.85 1.79 -36.79
C THR A 56 31.86 3.14 -36.10
N PHE A 57 31.36 3.20 -34.87
CA PHE A 57 31.41 4.38 -34.03
C PHE A 57 32.47 4.16 -32.96
N SER A 58 33.53 4.96 -32.99
CA SER A 58 34.53 4.93 -31.92
C SER A 58 34.05 5.80 -30.77
N VAL A 59 33.84 5.19 -29.60
CA VAL A 59 33.51 5.91 -28.37
C VAL A 59 34.70 6.75 -27.93
N ASP A 60 34.45 8.03 -27.64
CA ASP A 60 35.41 8.89 -26.95
C ASP A 60 35.11 8.84 -25.45
N LYS A 61 35.93 8.11 -24.69
CA LYS A 61 35.75 7.95 -23.23
C LYS A 61 35.87 9.28 -22.48
N ALA A 62 36.46 10.32 -23.05
CA ALA A 62 36.49 11.66 -22.45
C ALA A 62 35.14 12.38 -22.54
N LEU A 63 34.24 11.93 -23.43
CA LEU A 63 32.94 12.54 -23.69
C LEU A 63 31.77 11.74 -23.07
N THR A 64 32.05 10.74 -22.23
CA THR A 64 31.00 9.96 -21.55
C THR A 64 30.17 10.84 -20.63
N LYS A 65 28.85 10.71 -20.71
CA LYS A 65 27.85 11.50 -19.96
C LYS A 65 27.29 10.76 -18.74
N SER A 66 27.54 9.46 -18.64
CA SER A 66 27.09 8.61 -17.53
C SER A 66 28.04 7.45 -17.28
N SER A 67 27.95 6.85 -16.09
CA SER A 67 28.69 5.65 -15.72
C SER A 67 27.74 4.45 -15.77
N PHE A 68 28.16 3.38 -16.44
CA PHE A 68 27.45 2.10 -16.45
C PHE A 68 28.26 1.04 -15.69
N LYS A 69 27.58 0.21 -14.88
CA LYS A 69 28.17 -0.89 -14.12
C LYS A 69 27.56 -2.19 -14.58
N VAL A 70 28.33 -3.00 -15.30
CA VAL A 70 27.83 -4.25 -15.89
C VAL A 70 28.14 -5.43 -14.97
N ASP A 71 27.10 -6.18 -14.61
CA ASP A 71 27.18 -7.48 -13.95
C ASP A 71 26.90 -8.58 -14.97
N PHE A 72 27.83 -9.53 -15.10
CA PHE A 72 27.75 -10.64 -16.05
C PHE A 72 27.42 -11.94 -15.31
N THR A 73 26.17 -12.36 -15.37
CA THR A 73 25.71 -13.62 -14.77
C THR A 73 25.68 -14.71 -15.81
N ASN A 74 26.51 -15.74 -15.64
CA ASN A 74 26.65 -16.88 -16.55
C ASN A 74 27.05 -16.54 -18.00
N THR A 75 27.38 -15.27 -18.30
CA THR A 75 27.79 -14.80 -19.63
C THR A 75 29.26 -15.16 -19.91
N PRO A 76 29.56 -15.98 -20.94
CA PRO A 76 30.94 -16.38 -21.24
C PRO A 76 31.81 -15.19 -21.66
N ASP A 77 33.09 -15.22 -21.26
CA ASP A 77 34.01 -14.10 -21.42
C ASP A 77 34.18 -13.62 -22.87
N ILE A 78 34.08 -14.54 -23.84
CA ILE A 78 34.22 -14.24 -25.28
C ILE A 78 33.16 -13.26 -25.80
N TYR A 79 32.00 -13.17 -25.16
CA TYR A 79 30.90 -12.29 -25.57
C TYR A 79 30.99 -10.88 -24.95
N ARG A 80 31.73 -10.74 -23.83
CA ARG A 80 31.78 -9.49 -23.05
C ARG A 80 32.35 -8.28 -23.79
N PRO A 81 33.34 -8.39 -24.69
CA PRO A 81 33.85 -7.23 -25.43
C PRO A 81 32.79 -6.51 -26.26
N ALA A 82 32.00 -7.25 -27.04
CA ALA A 82 30.93 -6.66 -27.86
C ALA A 82 29.80 -6.06 -26.99
N ILE A 83 29.47 -6.71 -25.86
CA ILE A 83 28.50 -6.18 -24.90
C ILE A 83 29.00 -4.86 -24.31
N ASN A 84 30.27 -4.80 -23.88
CA ASN A 84 30.86 -3.59 -23.32
C ASN A 84 31.01 -2.47 -24.36
N ALA A 85 31.21 -2.79 -25.64
CA ALA A 85 31.23 -1.79 -26.70
C ALA A 85 29.88 -1.07 -26.81
N ALA A 86 28.76 -1.82 -26.83
CA ALA A 86 27.41 -1.23 -26.80
C ALA A 86 27.16 -0.40 -25.52
N VAL A 87 27.64 -0.86 -24.36
CA VAL A 87 27.54 -0.12 -23.09
C VAL A 87 28.34 1.19 -23.14
N ASP A 88 29.56 1.17 -23.68
CA ASP A 88 30.40 2.36 -23.85
C ASP A 88 29.70 3.38 -24.78
N VAL A 89 29.00 2.91 -25.82
CA VAL A 89 28.19 3.77 -26.70
C VAL A 89 27.06 4.43 -25.91
N TRP A 90 26.32 3.70 -25.08
CA TRP A 90 25.28 4.29 -24.22
C TRP A 90 25.85 5.22 -23.14
N ALA A 91 27.03 4.94 -22.59
CA ALA A 91 27.72 5.82 -21.65
C ALA A 91 28.00 7.21 -22.23
N GLN A 92 28.25 7.32 -23.54
CA GLN A 92 28.43 8.59 -24.25
C GLN A 92 27.12 9.30 -24.60
N ASN A 93 26.00 8.57 -24.66
CA ASN A 93 24.76 9.07 -25.23
C ASN A 93 23.61 9.25 -24.21
N PHE A 94 23.62 8.52 -23.10
CA PHE A 94 22.67 8.67 -21.99
C PHE A 94 23.25 9.57 -20.91
N THR A 95 22.49 10.55 -20.43
CA THR A 95 22.95 11.48 -19.38
C THR A 95 22.38 11.07 -18.03
N SER A 96 23.25 10.78 -17.06
CA SER A 96 22.87 10.49 -15.68
C SER A 96 24.03 10.77 -14.74
N GLN A 97 23.75 11.38 -13.59
CA GLN A 97 24.70 11.53 -12.49
C GLN A 97 24.72 10.30 -11.56
N VAL A 98 23.70 9.43 -11.68
CA VAL A 98 23.60 8.17 -10.94
C VAL A 98 24.13 7.05 -11.83
N PRO A 99 25.05 6.19 -11.34
CA PRO A 99 25.54 5.07 -12.12
C PRO A 99 24.41 4.08 -12.48
N VAL A 100 24.30 3.72 -13.76
CA VAL A 100 23.30 2.75 -14.26
C VAL A 100 23.85 1.33 -14.10
N LYS A 101 23.23 0.51 -13.26
CA LYS A 101 23.55 -0.91 -13.08
C LYS A 101 22.86 -1.73 -14.17
N VAL A 102 23.64 -2.52 -14.90
CA VAL A 102 23.18 -3.39 -15.98
C VAL A 102 23.46 -4.83 -15.60
N GLN A 103 22.43 -5.68 -15.55
CA GLN A 103 22.60 -7.11 -15.39
C GLN A 103 22.44 -7.81 -16.74
N VAL A 104 23.46 -8.57 -17.14
CA VAL A 104 23.48 -9.34 -18.39
C VAL A 104 23.46 -10.83 -18.07
N LEU A 105 22.37 -11.48 -18.48
CA LEU A 105 22.09 -12.89 -18.28
C LEU A 105 22.30 -13.65 -19.58
N TRP A 106 23.02 -14.77 -19.52
CA TRP A 106 23.16 -15.70 -20.64
C TRP A 106 22.37 -16.98 -20.37
N GLU A 107 21.20 -17.11 -20.98
CA GLU A 107 20.25 -18.17 -20.65
C GLU A 107 19.51 -18.70 -21.89
N ARG A 108 18.94 -19.90 -21.79
CA ARG A 108 18.21 -20.53 -22.90
C ARG A 108 16.76 -20.03 -22.92
N GLN A 109 16.32 -19.48 -24.06
CA GLN A 109 14.92 -19.09 -24.27
C GLN A 109 14.09 -20.21 -24.91
N ALA A 110 12.77 -20.12 -24.80
CA ALA A 110 11.84 -21.13 -25.34
C ALA A 110 11.84 -21.20 -26.88
N SER A 111 12.23 -20.13 -27.56
CA SER A 111 12.28 -20.02 -29.03
C SER A 111 13.65 -19.53 -29.48
N SER A 112 14.22 -20.15 -30.51
CA SER A 112 15.45 -19.67 -31.17
C SER A 112 15.22 -18.39 -32.00
N ALA A 113 13.96 -18.04 -32.27
CA ALA A 113 13.61 -16.81 -32.99
C ALA A 113 13.79 -15.54 -32.12
N THR A 114 13.83 -15.68 -30.79
CA THR A 114 14.15 -14.58 -29.88
C THR A 114 15.66 -14.48 -29.76
N LEU A 115 16.24 -13.35 -30.16
CA LEU A 115 17.67 -13.09 -30.09
C LEU A 115 18.08 -12.66 -28.68
N ALA A 116 17.36 -11.70 -28.13
CA ALA A 116 17.51 -11.21 -26.77
C ALA A 116 16.17 -10.65 -26.25
N ALA A 117 16.16 -10.28 -24.98
CA ALA A 117 15.09 -9.54 -24.35
C ALA A 117 15.66 -8.62 -23.27
N ALA A 118 15.00 -7.49 -23.04
CA ALA A 118 15.38 -6.56 -21.99
C ALA A 118 14.17 -6.03 -21.22
N SER A 119 14.46 -5.56 -20.01
CA SER A 119 13.50 -4.90 -19.16
C SER A 119 14.21 -3.84 -18.31
N PRO A 120 13.55 -2.69 -18.04
CA PRO A 120 13.92 -1.86 -16.91
C PRO A 120 13.89 -2.67 -15.61
N GLY A 121 14.65 -2.26 -14.59
CA GLY A 121 14.57 -2.86 -13.27
C GLY A 121 13.14 -2.82 -12.74
N LYS A 122 12.57 -1.61 -12.74
CA LYS A 122 11.18 -1.30 -12.36
C LYS A 122 10.68 -0.06 -13.07
N PHE A 123 9.40 0.24 -12.87
CA PHE A 123 8.88 1.59 -13.05
C PHE A 123 8.61 2.27 -11.72
N HIS A 124 8.91 3.56 -11.63
CA HIS A 124 8.74 4.37 -10.42
C HIS A 124 7.81 5.57 -10.64
N SER A 125 7.10 5.98 -9.60
CA SER A 125 6.32 7.22 -9.55
C SER A 125 6.38 7.85 -8.16
N ASN A 126 5.94 9.10 -8.05
CA ASN A 126 5.95 9.86 -6.79
C ASN A 126 7.38 10.00 -6.17
N PHE A 127 8.38 10.20 -7.03
CA PHE A 127 9.77 10.46 -6.64
C PHE A 127 10.16 11.93 -6.86
N LYS A 128 11.34 12.30 -6.38
CA LYS A 128 11.86 13.67 -6.44
C LYS A 128 12.02 14.15 -7.89
N ASN A 129 11.66 15.40 -8.17
CA ASN A 129 11.79 16.05 -9.49
C ASN A 129 10.99 15.39 -10.64
N ILE A 130 10.04 14.50 -10.34
CA ILE A 130 9.24 13.82 -11.37
C ILE A 130 8.57 14.84 -12.34
N PRO A 131 8.76 14.73 -13.67
CA PRO A 131 8.21 15.69 -14.64
C PRO A 131 6.68 15.67 -14.68
N ASP A 132 6.10 14.47 -14.60
CA ASP A 132 4.67 14.27 -14.54
C ASP A 132 4.31 13.22 -13.49
N LYS A 133 3.54 13.63 -12.48
CA LYS A 133 3.14 12.81 -11.34
C LYS A 133 2.14 11.69 -11.69
N ASP A 134 1.52 11.76 -12.86
CA ASP A 134 0.54 10.78 -13.31
C ASP A 134 1.19 9.64 -14.14
N LEU A 135 2.51 9.70 -14.33
CA LEU A 135 3.31 8.75 -15.11
C LEU A 135 4.28 7.91 -14.26
N TRP A 136 4.74 6.84 -14.87
CA TRP A 136 5.67 5.86 -14.30
C TRP A 136 6.95 5.78 -15.15
N TYR A 137 8.10 6.02 -14.53
CA TYR A 137 9.39 6.18 -15.21
C TYR A 137 10.28 4.96 -14.99
N ALA A 138 10.93 4.46 -16.04
CA ALA A 138 11.88 3.35 -15.95
C ALA A 138 13.01 3.69 -14.96
N SER A 139 13.54 2.72 -14.22
CA SER A 139 14.53 2.95 -13.15
C SER A 139 15.67 3.87 -13.55
N ALA A 140 16.32 3.64 -14.70
CA ALA A 140 17.40 4.51 -15.16
C ALA A 140 16.97 5.98 -15.40
N LEU A 141 15.76 6.21 -15.93
CA LEU A 141 15.20 7.56 -16.11
C LEU A 141 14.84 8.17 -14.76
N ALA A 142 14.19 7.41 -13.89
CA ALA A 142 13.76 7.86 -12.58
C ALA A 142 14.95 8.30 -11.72
N ASP A 143 16.01 7.49 -11.69
CA ASP A 143 17.25 7.79 -10.97
C ASP A 143 17.96 9.02 -11.54
N SER A 144 18.05 9.12 -12.88
CA SER A 144 18.64 10.29 -13.54
C SER A 144 17.90 11.58 -13.20
N ILE A 145 16.56 11.55 -13.19
CA ILE A 145 15.69 12.69 -12.84
C ILE A 145 15.78 13.02 -11.34
N ALA A 146 15.74 12.02 -10.48
CA ALA A 146 15.79 12.20 -9.03
C ALA A 146 17.17 12.70 -8.56
N GLY A 147 18.22 12.32 -9.28
CA GLY A 147 19.62 12.54 -8.91
C GLY A 147 20.11 11.62 -7.79
N GLU A 148 19.39 10.53 -7.53
CA GLU A 148 19.71 9.50 -6.52
C GLU A 148 19.25 8.12 -7.00
N ASP A 149 19.92 7.06 -6.53
CA ASP A 149 19.53 5.67 -6.79
C ASP A 149 18.32 5.33 -5.89
N ILE A 150 17.14 5.21 -6.51
CA ILE A 150 15.87 5.03 -5.81
C ILE A 150 15.79 3.63 -5.16
N GLU A 151 16.33 2.60 -5.82
CA GLU A 151 16.33 1.21 -5.32
C GLU A 151 17.73 0.56 -5.46
N PRO A 152 18.64 0.80 -4.50
CA PRO A 152 20.05 0.40 -4.65
C PRO A 152 20.31 -1.10 -4.84
N THR A 153 19.38 -1.96 -4.43
CA THR A 153 19.49 -3.42 -4.54
C THR A 153 18.99 -3.99 -5.86
N ILE A 154 18.35 -3.19 -6.71
CA ILE A 154 17.81 -3.61 -8.01
C ILE A 154 18.68 -3.02 -9.13
N PRO A 155 19.05 -3.77 -10.18
CA PRO A 155 19.70 -3.19 -11.34
C PRO A 155 18.71 -2.39 -12.20
N GLU A 156 19.10 -1.24 -12.72
CA GLU A 156 18.22 -0.40 -13.54
C GLU A 156 17.89 -1.02 -14.90
N VAL A 157 18.78 -1.86 -15.44
CA VAL A 157 18.61 -2.54 -16.73
C VAL A 157 18.93 -4.02 -16.57
N THR A 158 18.05 -4.89 -17.08
CA THR A 158 18.34 -6.32 -17.20
C THR A 158 18.21 -6.77 -18.65
N ILE A 159 19.22 -7.48 -19.15
CA ILE A 159 19.27 -8.02 -20.52
C ILE A 159 19.45 -9.53 -20.45
N ARG A 160 18.65 -10.27 -21.22
CA ARG A 160 18.73 -11.72 -21.41
C ARG A 160 19.16 -12.02 -22.82
N ILE A 161 20.35 -12.56 -22.99
CA ILE A 161 20.84 -13.03 -24.29
C ILE A 161 20.47 -14.50 -24.44
N ASN A 162 19.83 -14.85 -25.57
CA ASN A 162 19.47 -16.24 -25.83
C ASN A 162 20.70 -17.08 -26.18
N SER A 163 21.13 -17.89 -25.22
CA SER A 163 22.32 -18.74 -25.31
C SER A 163 22.30 -19.73 -26.48
N THR A 164 21.12 -20.10 -27.02
CA THR A 164 21.03 -21.00 -28.18
C THR A 164 21.60 -20.36 -29.45
N ASN A 165 21.65 -19.04 -29.52
CA ASN A 165 22.07 -18.29 -30.69
C ASN A 165 23.58 -18.01 -30.70
N GLY A 166 24.31 -18.40 -29.64
CA GLY A 166 25.74 -18.14 -29.47
C GLY A 166 26.62 -18.38 -30.71
N PRO A 167 26.48 -19.51 -31.44
CA PRO A 167 27.24 -19.77 -32.66
C PRO A 167 26.93 -18.82 -33.83
N MET A 168 25.74 -18.23 -33.84
CA MET A 168 25.23 -17.33 -34.87
C MET A 168 25.54 -15.86 -34.58
N LEU A 169 26.17 -15.55 -33.43
CA LEU A 169 26.56 -14.19 -33.08
C LEU A 169 27.94 -13.84 -33.67
N TYR A 170 28.03 -12.60 -34.18
CA TYR A 170 29.27 -11.94 -34.53
C TYR A 170 29.73 -11.11 -33.34
N LEU A 171 31.00 -11.28 -32.96
CA LEU A 171 31.58 -10.72 -31.74
C LEU A 171 32.56 -9.57 -32.02
N GLY A 172 32.81 -9.27 -33.30
CA GLY A 172 33.66 -8.16 -33.69
C GLY A 172 32.93 -6.83 -33.52
N THR A 173 33.65 -5.81 -33.08
CA THR A 173 33.17 -4.43 -32.90
C THR A 173 33.64 -3.52 -34.04
N ASP A 174 33.99 -4.13 -35.18
CA ASP A 174 34.59 -3.48 -36.35
C ASP A 174 33.57 -3.25 -37.48
N GLY A 175 32.30 -3.60 -37.21
CA GLY A 175 31.18 -3.46 -38.14
C GLY A 175 31.23 -4.40 -39.34
N ASN A 176 32.12 -5.39 -39.37
CA ASN A 176 32.27 -6.33 -40.49
C ASN A 176 31.46 -7.63 -40.27
N CYS A 177 30.25 -7.51 -39.71
CA CYS A 177 29.38 -8.66 -39.46
C CYS A 177 29.05 -9.38 -40.77
N PRO A 178 29.35 -10.69 -40.91
CA PRO A 178 29.05 -11.42 -42.13
C PRO A 178 27.55 -11.67 -42.27
N ASN A 179 27.05 -11.77 -43.51
CA ASN A 179 25.64 -12.02 -43.85
C ASN A 179 25.06 -13.37 -43.35
N SER A 180 25.83 -14.15 -42.58
CA SER A 180 25.40 -15.42 -41.95
C SER A 180 25.34 -15.34 -40.41
N LYS A 181 25.56 -14.15 -39.83
CA LYS A 181 25.58 -13.92 -38.39
C LYS A 181 24.77 -12.69 -38.00
N TYR A 182 24.35 -12.62 -36.75
CA TYR A 182 23.78 -11.42 -36.13
C TYR A 182 24.85 -10.66 -35.36
N ASP A 183 24.90 -9.34 -35.50
CA ASP A 183 25.86 -8.50 -34.79
C ASP A 183 25.47 -8.36 -33.31
N LEU A 184 26.33 -8.84 -32.40
CA LEU A 184 26.05 -8.81 -30.97
C LEU A 184 26.04 -7.39 -30.41
N GLU A 185 26.91 -6.51 -30.89
CA GLU A 185 26.95 -5.12 -30.40
C GLU A 185 25.65 -4.39 -30.76
N SER A 186 25.16 -4.52 -32.00
CA SER A 186 23.86 -4.00 -32.41
C SER A 186 22.71 -4.56 -31.59
N MET A 187 22.70 -5.88 -31.35
CA MET A 187 21.69 -6.53 -30.51
C MET A 187 21.66 -5.94 -29.10
N ILE A 188 22.81 -5.77 -28.45
CA ILE A 188 22.87 -5.20 -27.09
C ILE A 188 22.51 -3.71 -27.09
N LEU A 189 22.93 -2.97 -28.12
CA LEU A 189 22.62 -1.55 -28.23
C LEU A 189 21.10 -1.31 -28.28
N HIS A 190 20.37 -2.14 -29.02
CA HIS A 190 18.91 -2.17 -29.08
C HIS A 190 18.29 -2.50 -27.72
N GLU A 191 18.69 -3.61 -27.11
CA GLU A 191 18.13 -4.08 -25.83
C GLU A 191 18.36 -3.09 -24.67
N MET A 192 19.50 -2.42 -24.67
CA MET A 192 19.78 -1.36 -23.71
C MET A 192 18.80 -0.19 -23.83
N ALA A 193 18.31 0.15 -25.02
CA ALA A 193 17.31 1.21 -25.18
C ALA A 193 16.00 0.85 -24.46
N HIS A 194 15.53 -0.40 -24.58
CA HIS A 194 14.36 -0.87 -23.85
C HIS A 194 14.59 -0.81 -22.34
N GLY A 195 15.72 -1.32 -21.86
CA GLY A 195 16.09 -1.24 -20.45
C GLY A 195 16.13 0.18 -19.90
N LEU A 196 16.60 1.14 -20.71
CA LEU A 196 16.66 2.55 -20.36
C LEU A 196 15.29 3.27 -20.43
N GLY A 197 14.24 2.62 -20.92
CA GLY A 197 12.87 3.15 -20.88
C GLY A 197 12.22 3.42 -22.23
N PHE A 198 12.80 2.96 -23.35
CA PHE A 198 12.15 3.01 -24.65
C PHE A 198 11.16 1.85 -24.82
N LEU A 199 10.02 1.88 -24.13
CA LEU A 199 9.00 0.84 -24.23
C LEU A 199 7.64 1.35 -23.77
N SER A 200 6.58 0.83 -24.38
CA SER A 200 5.19 1.02 -23.93
C SER A 200 4.87 0.05 -22.79
N ASN A 201 4.02 0.48 -21.86
CA ASN A 201 3.46 -0.39 -20.82
C ASN A 201 2.01 -0.78 -21.11
N ALA A 202 1.70 -0.96 -22.40
CA ALA A 202 0.39 -1.37 -22.89
C ALA A 202 0.32 -2.90 -23.06
N ASP A 203 -0.75 -3.49 -22.52
CA ASP A 203 -1.09 -4.89 -22.69
C ASP A 203 -2.23 -5.06 -23.69
N TYR A 204 -2.25 -6.21 -24.37
CA TYR A 204 -3.28 -6.60 -25.32
C TYR A 204 -3.79 -8.01 -25.03
N ASP A 205 -5.11 -8.15 -24.89
CA ASP A 205 -5.81 -9.42 -24.73
C ASP A 205 -6.17 -9.99 -26.11
N ASN A 206 -5.45 -11.02 -26.55
CA ASN A 206 -5.70 -11.67 -27.84
C ASN A 206 -7.05 -12.39 -27.94
N LEU A 207 -7.69 -12.76 -26.83
CA LEU A 207 -8.96 -13.48 -26.84
C LEU A 207 -10.14 -12.54 -27.09
N PHE A 208 -10.10 -11.36 -26.45
CA PHE A 208 -11.22 -10.41 -26.50
C PHE A 208 -10.90 -9.12 -27.26
N GLY A 209 -9.64 -8.90 -27.66
CA GLY A 209 -9.18 -7.70 -28.38
C GLY A 209 -9.10 -6.44 -27.53
N TYR A 210 -9.10 -6.56 -26.20
CA TYR A 210 -9.01 -5.41 -25.30
C TYR A 210 -7.56 -4.97 -25.13
N GLY A 211 -7.32 -3.66 -25.14
CA GLY A 211 -6.06 -3.08 -24.70
C GLY A 211 -6.17 -2.51 -23.29
N SER A 212 -5.07 -2.50 -22.54
CA SER A 212 -5.01 -1.87 -21.21
C SER A 212 -3.66 -1.22 -20.94
N ILE A 213 -3.70 -0.03 -20.32
CA ILE A 213 -2.56 0.67 -19.73
C ILE A 213 -2.99 1.12 -18.33
N GLN A 214 -2.46 0.50 -17.28
CA GLN A 214 -2.77 0.90 -15.90
C GLN A 214 -1.76 1.89 -15.35
N GLN A 215 -0.49 1.71 -15.71
CA GLN A 215 0.63 2.55 -15.27
C GLN A 215 1.30 3.15 -16.50
N PRO A 216 0.73 4.24 -17.06
CA PRO A 216 1.27 4.83 -18.27
C PRO A 216 2.66 5.39 -18.03
N THR A 217 3.53 5.15 -19.00
CA THR A 217 4.90 5.67 -19.03
C THR A 217 4.96 6.96 -19.86
N PRO A 218 6.08 7.70 -19.82
CA PRO A 218 6.34 8.77 -20.77
C PRO A 218 6.25 8.30 -22.23
N TYR A 219 6.63 7.06 -22.53
CA TYR A 219 6.51 6.50 -23.88
C TYR A 219 5.04 6.46 -24.33
N ASP A 220 4.15 5.93 -23.47
CA ASP A 220 2.70 5.88 -23.73
C ASP A 220 2.08 7.27 -23.86
N ALA A 221 2.68 8.26 -23.19
CA ALA A 221 2.25 9.64 -23.27
C ALA A 221 2.64 10.32 -24.59
N TYR A 222 3.77 9.94 -25.19
CA TYR A 222 4.23 10.47 -26.47
C TYR A 222 3.72 9.69 -27.68
N ALA A 223 3.33 8.43 -27.52
CA ALA A 223 2.63 7.67 -28.55
C ALA A 223 1.24 8.28 -28.82
N GLN A 224 0.96 8.60 -30.08
CA GLN A 224 -0.27 9.24 -30.51
C GLN A 224 -0.94 8.52 -31.68
N LEU A 225 -2.27 8.55 -31.67
CA LEU A 225 -3.10 8.17 -32.81
C LEU A 225 -3.02 9.23 -33.90
N GLY A 226 -3.41 8.87 -35.13
CA GLY A 226 -3.45 9.80 -36.27
C GLY A 226 -4.35 11.03 -36.05
N ASP A 227 -5.35 10.94 -35.16
CA ASP A 227 -6.25 12.04 -34.78
C ASP A 227 -5.68 12.94 -33.66
N GLY A 228 -4.48 12.65 -33.16
CA GLY A 228 -3.79 13.43 -32.13
C GLY A 228 -4.07 13.02 -30.68
N ARG A 229 -4.96 12.05 -30.42
CA ARG A 229 -5.13 11.50 -29.07
C ARG A 229 -3.86 10.76 -28.64
N ARG A 230 -3.47 10.92 -27.36
CA ARG A 230 -2.36 10.16 -26.76
C ARG A 230 -2.82 8.78 -26.35
N LEU A 231 -1.94 7.79 -26.47
CA LEU A 231 -2.25 6.40 -26.12
C LEU A 231 -2.59 6.27 -24.63
N MET A 232 -1.84 6.94 -23.75
CA MET A 232 -2.11 6.98 -22.30
C MET A 232 -3.49 7.54 -21.92
N ASP A 233 -4.11 8.32 -22.81
CA ASP A 233 -5.37 8.98 -22.52
C ASP A 233 -6.57 8.08 -22.81
N LEU A 234 -6.39 7.00 -23.58
CA LEU A 234 -7.47 6.09 -23.91
C LEU A 234 -8.02 5.37 -22.68
N ASP A 235 -9.31 5.06 -22.71
CA ASP A 235 -9.99 4.31 -21.66
C ASP A 235 -9.33 2.93 -21.51
N SER A 236 -9.12 2.49 -20.27
CA SER A 236 -8.32 1.31 -19.97
C SER A 236 -8.99 0.49 -18.85
N PRO A 237 -9.28 -0.81 -19.05
CA PRO A 237 -9.17 -1.54 -20.32
C PRO A 237 -10.28 -1.13 -21.32
N SER A 238 -10.00 -1.15 -22.63
CA SER A 238 -11.04 -0.93 -23.66
C SER A 238 -10.71 -1.57 -25.02
N LEU A 239 -11.75 -1.84 -25.82
CA LEU A 239 -11.60 -2.25 -27.22
C LEU A 239 -10.99 -1.13 -28.08
N VAL A 240 -11.27 0.13 -27.76
CA VAL A 240 -10.72 1.29 -28.49
C VAL A 240 -9.20 1.36 -28.31
N LEU A 241 -8.72 1.15 -27.08
CA LEU A 241 -7.28 1.03 -26.83
C LEU A 241 -6.71 -0.20 -27.54
N GLY A 242 -7.39 -1.34 -27.50
CA GLY A 242 -6.98 -2.54 -28.24
C GLY A 242 -6.80 -2.29 -29.74
N SER A 243 -7.78 -1.66 -30.39
CA SER A 243 -7.67 -1.26 -31.80
C SER A 243 -6.49 -0.32 -32.04
N ALA A 244 -6.29 0.68 -31.17
CA ALA A 244 -5.19 1.64 -31.30
C ALA A 244 -3.80 0.99 -31.23
N LEU A 245 -3.63 -0.13 -30.52
CA LEU A 245 -2.38 -0.88 -30.46
C LEU A 245 -2.06 -1.66 -31.77
N THR A 246 -3.04 -1.76 -32.67
CA THR A 246 -2.94 -2.48 -33.97
C THR A 246 -3.19 -1.57 -35.18
N GLU A 247 -3.29 -0.26 -34.95
CA GLU A 247 -3.46 0.78 -35.95
C GLU A 247 -2.27 1.74 -35.93
N PRO A 248 -1.99 2.47 -37.03
CA PRO A 248 -0.84 3.37 -37.11
C PRO A 248 -0.75 4.35 -35.94
N LEU A 249 0.33 4.23 -35.17
CA LEU A 249 0.72 5.20 -34.14
C LEU A 249 1.94 5.99 -34.58
N VAL A 250 2.08 7.20 -34.02
CA VAL A 250 3.20 8.10 -34.27
C VAL A 250 3.76 8.68 -32.97
N TRP A 251 5.03 9.04 -32.96
CA TRP A 251 5.67 9.74 -31.86
C TRP A 251 5.41 11.25 -31.93
N SER A 252 5.04 11.85 -30.80
CA SER A 252 4.66 13.26 -30.73
C SER A 252 5.62 14.18 -29.99
N GLY A 253 6.73 13.64 -29.47
CA GLY A 253 7.73 14.41 -28.76
C GLY A 253 8.45 15.41 -29.67
N ALA A 254 8.64 16.63 -29.18
CA ALA A 254 9.11 17.75 -30.00
C ALA A 254 10.55 17.54 -30.49
N ASN A 255 11.40 16.88 -29.69
CA ASN A 255 12.77 16.60 -30.08
C ASN A 255 12.80 15.48 -31.14
N GLY A 256 12.06 14.38 -30.95
CA GLY A 256 11.95 13.31 -31.95
C GLY A 256 11.36 13.78 -33.28
N VAL A 257 10.31 14.59 -33.25
CA VAL A 257 9.75 15.23 -34.46
C VAL A 257 10.78 16.10 -35.17
N ARG A 258 11.55 16.91 -34.44
CA ARG A 258 12.61 17.76 -35.01
C ARG A 258 13.73 16.92 -35.62
N ALA A 259 14.16 15.86 -34.96
CA ALA A 259 15.19 14.94 -35.46
C ALA A 259 14.75 14.21 -36.73
N ASN A 260 13.44 13.95 -36.88
CA ASN A 260 12.84 13.36 -38.08
C ASN A 260 12.30 14.42 -39.06
N ASN A 261 13.04 15.50 -39.28
CA ASN A 261 12.75 16.55 -40.27
C ASN A 261 11.35 17.21 -40.12
N GLY A 262 10.83 17.32 -38.89
CA GLY A 262 9.52 17.89 -38.61
C GLY A 262 8.35 16.93 -38.82
N ILE A 263 8.61 15.67 -39.19
CA ILE A 263 7.60 14.63 -39.40
C ILE A 263 7.52 13.77 -38.14
N LYS A 264 6.31 13.51 -37.63
CA LYS A 264 6.12 12.59 -36.50
C LYS A 264 6.64 11.18 -36.86
N PRO A 265 7.62 10.62 -36.13
CA PRO A 265 8.13 9.27 -36.38
C PRO A 265 7.01 8.22 -36.31
N ALA A 266 6.96 7.31 -37.29
CA ALA A 266 6.02 6.19 -37.27
C ALA A 266 6.47 5.13 -36.26
N LEU A 267 5.53 4.61 -35.47
CA LEU A 267 5.77 3.52 -34.53
C LEU A 267 5.33 2.18 -35.14
N TYR A 268 5.97 1.10 -34.73
CA TYR A 268 5.66 -0.23 -35.20
C TYR A 268 4.34 -0.74 -34.61
N THR A 269 3.29 -0.76 -35.41
CA THR A 269 1.95 -1.21 -35.05
C THR A 269 1.41 -2.17 -36.12
N PRO A 270 1.89 -3.42 -36.15
CA PRO A 270 1.40 -4.42 -37.09
C PRO A 270 -0.09 -4.70 -36.89
N LYS A 271 -0.75 -5.21 -37.94
CA LYS A 271 -2.19 -5.57 -37.89
C LYS A 271 -2.51 -6.63 -36.84
N THR A 272 -1.55 -7.50 -36.54
CA THR A 272 -1.64 -8.49 -35.47
C THR A 272 -0.72 -8.01 -34.35
N TYR A 273 -1.26 -7.86 -33.15
CA TYR A 273 -0.46 -7.42 -32.01
C TYR A 273 0.61 -8.45 -31.67
N GLU A 274 1.84 -7.97 -31.54
CA GLU A 274 3.03 -8.76 -31.20
C GLU A 274 3.51 -8.33 -29.82
N GLY A 275 3.31 -9.21 -28.83
CA GLY A 275 3.69 -8.96 -27.44
C GLY A 275 5.18 -8.68 -27.30
N GLY A 276 5.50 -7.54 -26.66
CA GLY A 276 6.87 -7.08 -26.51
C GLY A 276 7.51 -6.54 -27.80
N SER A 277 6.74 -6.25 -28.86
CA SER A 277 7.25 -5.53 -30.03
C SER A 277 6.32 -4.41 -30.49
N SER A 278 5.02 -4.69 -30.61
CA SER A 278 4.04 -3.67 -30.99
C SER A 278 4.10 -2.45 -30.07
N VAL A 279 3.98 -1.26 -30.67
CA VAL A 279 4.06 0.06 -30.04
C VAL A 279 5.45 0.45 -29.53
N SER A 280 6.26 -0.49 -29.03
CA SER A 280 7.56 -0.24 -28.40
C SER A 280 8.74 -0.09 -29.38
N HIS A 281 8.48 0.02 -30.67
CA HIS A 281 9.51 0.14 -31.71
C HIS A 281 9.17 1.24 -32.72
N LEU A 282 10.19 1.69 -33.46
CA LEU A 282 10.02 2.45 -34.68
C LEU A 282 9.56 1.55 -35.82
N ASP A 283 8.78 2.10 -36.75
CA ASP A 283 8.24 1.35 -37.88
C ASP A 283 9.34 0.73 -38.76
N GLU A 284 9.31 -0.60 -38.88
CA GLU A 284 10.26 -1.40 -39.65
C GLU A 284 10.38 -0.92 -41.11
N ALA A 285 9.25 -0.71 -41.79
CA ALA A 285 9.22 -0.35 -43.21
C ALA A 285 9.86 1.03 -43.47
N THR A 286 9.75 1.93 -42.49
CA THR A 286 10.28 3.29 -42.56
C THR A 286 11.77 3.36 -42.19
N PHE A 287 12.18 2.67 -41.11
CA PHE A 287 13.47 2.95 -40.46
C PHE A 287 14.55 1.87 -40.64
N ALA A 288 14.20 0.64 -41.04
CA ALA A 288 15.18 -0.46 -41.11
C ALA A 288 16.31 -0.19 -42.13
N ASN A 289 15.97 0.46 -43.25
CA ASN A 289 16.94 0.86 -44.26
C ASN A 289 17.49 2.29 -44.05
N SER A 290 17.22 2.91 -42.90
CA SER A 290 17.67 4.27 -42.63
C SER A 290 19.19 4.32 -42.43
N GLU A 291 19.80 5.42 -42.86
CA GLU A 291 21.24 5.63 -42.73
C GLU A 291 21.70 5.86 -41.29
N ARG A 292 20.79 6.11 -40.33
CA ARG A 292 21.18 6.47 -38.96
C ARG A 292 20.27 5.95 -37.86
N ASP A 293 19.02 5.58 -38.15
CA ASP A 293 17.96 5.48 -37.14
C ASP A 293 17.28 4.09 -37.13
N ALA A 294 18.02 3.04 -37.49
CA ALA A 294 17.52 1.66 -37.55
C ALA A 294 17.52 0.95 -36.18
N VAL A 295 18.17 1.52 -35.14
CA VAL A 295 18.42 0.82 -33.88
C VAL A 295 17.16 0.29 -33.21
N MET A 296 16.04 1.03 -33.27
CA MET A 296 14.78 0.62 -32.63
C MET A 296 13.74 0.06 -33.61
N THR A 297 14.14 -0.51 -34.74
CA THR A 297 13.24 -1.38 -35.51
C THR A 297 13.12 -2.76 -34.86
N PRO A 298 11.97 -3.44 -34.97
CA PRO A 298 11.70 -4.68 -34.21
C PRO A 298 12.49 -5.91 -34.67
N ASN A 299 13.09 -5.89 -35.86
CA ASN A 299 13.82 -7.04 -36.41
C ASN A 299 15.29 -6.72 -36.67
N LEU A 300 16.16 -7.71 -36.46
CA LEU A 300 17.54 -7.70 -36.92
C LEU A 300 17.73 -8.72 -38.05
N LYS A 301 18.34 -8.30 -39.15
CA LYS A 301 18.77 -9.19 -40.24
C LYS A 301 20.21 -9.68 -40.02
N MET A 302 20.54 -10.85 -40.59
CA MET A 302 21.93 -11.29 -40.60
C MET A 302 22.80 -10.35 -41.44
N GLY A 303 23.96 -9.97 -40.92
CA GLY A 303 24.85 -8.97 -41.52
C GLY A 303 24.41 -7.51 -41.34
N GLU A 304 23.28 -7.25 -40.68
CA GLU A 304 22.87 -5.90 -40.30
C GLU A 304 23.71 -5.39 -39.13
N VAL A 305 24.13 -4.12 -39.23
CA VAL A 305 25.05 -3.48 -38.27
C VAL A 305 24.62 -2.05 -38.01
N PHE A 306 24.48 -1.72 -36.73
CA PHE A 306 24.39 -0.38 -36.18
C PHE A 306 25.14 -0.31 -34.84
N HIS A 307 26.19 0.51 -34.76
CA HIS A 307 26.98 0.74 -33.54
C HIS A 307 26.78 2.15 -32.97
N ASN A 308 25.68 2.82 -33.34
CA ASN A 308 25.28 4.11 -32.79
C ASN A 308 23.74 4.20 -32.70
N PRO A 309 23.17 4.71 -31.59
CA PRO A 309 21.73 4.91 -31.39
C PRO A 309 21.01 5.65 -32.52
N GLY A 310 21.70 6.58 -33.18
CA GLY A 310 21.10 7.49 -34.17
C GLY A 310 20.51 8.75 -33.54
N PRO A 311 20.46 9.87 -34.30
CA PRO A 311 19.94 11.14 -33.80
C PRO A 311 18.46 11.06 -33.39
N LEU A 312 17.64 10.23 -34.03
CA LEU A 312 16.22 10.11 -33.69
C LEU A 312 16.02 9.46 -32.32
N LEU A 313 16.68 8.34 -32.05
CA LEU A 313 16.55 7.65 -30.76
C LEU A 313 17.00 8.54 -29.60
N ILE A 314 18.12 9.25 -29.75
CA ILE A 314 18.61 10.19 -28.74
C ILE A 314 17.58 11.30 -28.48
N ALA A 315 17.01 11.87 -29.54
CA ALA A 315 16.00 12.91 -29.41
C ALA A 315 14.70 12.39 -28.74
N MET A 316 14.30 11.15 -29.00
CA MET A 316 13.17 10.53 -28.30
C MET A 316 13.46 10.29 -26.82
N PHE A 317 14.70 9.96 -26.43
CA PHE A 317 15.10 9.90 -25.02
C PHE A 317 15.07 11.27 -24.32
N GLU A 318 15.43 12.34 -25.03
CA GLU A 318 15.25 13.71 -24.51
C GLU A 318 13.77 14.04 -24.26
N ASP A 319 12.89 13.56 -25.13
CA ASP A 319 11.44 13.66 -24.90
C ASP A 319 11.02 12.85 -23.66
N LEU A 320 11.48 11.62 -23.49
CA LEU A 320 11.15 10.76 -22.32
C LEU A 320 11.56 11.37 -20.96
N LEU A 321 12.59 12.21 -20.94
CA LEU A 321 13.03 12.95 -19.73
C LEU A 321 12.21 14.23 -19.48
N SER A 322 11.41 14.64 -20.45
CA SER A 322 10.62 15.87 -20.42
C SER A 322 9.16 15.57 -20.02
N LYS A 323 8.46 16.60 -19.54
CA LYS A 323 7.02 16.50 -19.32
C LYS A 323 6.29 16.41 -20.67
N PRO A 324 5.52 15.34 -20.95
CA PRO A 324 4.75 15.26 -22.19
C PRO A 324 3.73 16.39 -22.31
N PRO A 325 3.43 16.86 -23.54
CA PRO A 325 2.36 17.82 -23.77
C PRO A 325 1.05 17.31 -23.17
N ALA A 326 0.29 18.21 -22.53
CA ALA A 326 -1.01 17.84 -21.97
C ALA A 326 -1.94 17.29 -23.06
N GLY A 327 -2.74 16.28 -22.71
CA GLY A 327 -3.75 15.73 -23.59
C GLY A 327 -4.82 16.77 -23.90
N LEU A 328 -5.38 16.72 -25.09
CA LEU A 328 -6.55 17.51 -25.43
C LEU A 328 -7.82 16.71 -25.12
N PRO A 329 -8.83 17.32 -24.47
CA PRO A 329 -10.08 16.64 -24.20
C PRO A 329 -10.79 16.33 -25.52
N PHE A 330 -11.04 15.05 -25.79
CA PHE A 330 -11.67 14.61 -27.05
C PHE A 330 -13.22 14.69 -27.03
N GLY A 331 -13.82 14.87 -25.86
CA GLY A 331 -15.26 14.96 -25.71
C GLY A 331 -15.66 15.41 -24.31
N ILE A 332 -16.96 15.50 -24.05
CA ILE A 332 -17.45 15.76 -22.68
C ILE A 332 -17.15 14.55 -21.77
N PRO A 333 -16.94 14.76 -20.46
CA PRO A 333 -16.78 13.65 -19.53
C PRO A 333 -18.06 12.80 -19.45
N GLY A 334 -17.90 11.50 -19.25
CA GLY A 334 -18.98 10.59 -18.87
C GLY A 334 -19.47 10.87 -17.44
N VAL A 335 -20.48 10.13 -17.00
CA VAL A 335 -21.06 10.30 -15.66
C VAL A 335 -20.10 9.78 -14.57
N PRO A 336 -19.91 10.49 -13.45
CA PRO A 336 -19.24 9.93 -12.26
C PRO A 336 -19.92 8.65 -11.77
N ARG A 337 -19.14 7.70 -11.26
CA ARG A 337 -19.61 6.36 -10.89
C ARG A 337 -19.58 6.15 -9.38
N ASN A 338 -20.23 5.08 -8.91
CA ASN A 338 -20.22 4.64 -7.51
C ASN A 338 -20.49 5.75 -6.48
N VAL A 339 -21.37 6.69 -6.86
CA VAL A 339 -21.64 7.91 -6.10
C VAL A 339 -22.41 7.59 -4.82
N ARG A 340 -21.92 8.07 -3.68
CA ARG A 340 -22.58 7.90 -2.39
C ARG A 340 -22.23 9.04 -1.44
N ALA A 341 -23.07 9.27 -0.46
CA ALA A 341 -22.85 10.23 0.60
C ALA A 341 -22.82 9.52 1.95
N LEU A 342 -21.87 9.91 2.80
CA LEU A 342 -21.76 9.44 4.17
C LEU A 342 -22.17 10.53 5.16
N VAL A 343 -22.86 10.12 6.24
CA VAL A 343 -23.32 11.02 7.32
C VAL A 343 -22.14 11.63 8.05
N GLY A 344 -22.11 12.94 8.26
CA GLY A 344 -21.14 13.66 9.11
C GLY A 344 -21.80 14.61 10.11
N ASP A 345 -20.99 15.36 10.87
CA ASP A 345 -21.47 16.41 11.79
C ASP A 345 -21.48 17.76 11.07
N LYS A 346 -22.67 18.35 10.92
CA LYS A 346 -22.93 19.55 10.11
C LYS A 346 -22.33 19.45 8.70
N SER A 347 -22.20 18.21 8.21
CA SER A 347 -21.49 17.89 6.99
C SER A 347 -21.89 16.52 6.43
N ALA A 348 -21.52 16.27 5.18
CA ALA A 348 -21.58 14.97 4.53
C ALA A 348 -20.28 14.71 3.77
N ILE A 349 -19.88 13.44 3.64
CA ILE A 349 -18.71 13.03 2.85
C ILE A 349 -19.23 12.38 1.56
N VAL A 350 -19.03 13.05 0.43
CA VAL A 350 -19.45 12.57 -0.89
C VAL A 350 -18.30 11.80 -1.53
N ILE A 351 -18.53 10.54 -1.85
CA ILE A 351 -17.56 9.62 -2.45
C ILE A 351 -18.07 9.24 -3.83
N PHE A 352 -17.18 9.21 -4.81
CA PHE A 352 -17.48 8.87 -6.19
C PHE A 352 -16.20 8.44 -6.90
N ASP A 353 -16.36 7.58 -7.89
CA ASP A 353 -15.30 7.26 -8.83
C ASP A 353 -15.40 8.15 -10.07
N PRO A 354 -14.27 8.46 -10.71
CA PRO A 354 -14.28 9.14 -11.99
C PRO A 354 -15.08 8.40 -13.07
N PRO A 355 -15.51 9.13 -14.12
CA PRO A 355 -16.03 8.53 -15.35
C PRO A 355 -15.04 7.52 -15.94
N ILE A 356 -15.54 6.53 -16.69
CA ILE A 356 -14.68 5.56 -17.39
C ILE A 356 -13.71 6.29 -18.32
N ASN A 357 -14.20 7.34 -18.99
CA ASN A 357 -13.45 8.14 -19.94
C ASN A 357 -12.70 9.32 -19.31
N GLN A 358 -12.35 9.26 -18.02
CA GLN A 358 -11.71 10.37 -17.32
C GLN A 358 -10.44 10.87 -18.03
N ARG A 359 -9.64 9.93 -18.55
CA ARG A 359 -8.38 10.21 -19.23
C ARG A 359 -8.63 10.83 -20.61
N THR A 360 -9.45 10.24 -21.47
CA THR A 360 -9.72 10.79 -22.82
C THR A 360 -10.44 12.13 -22.76
N ALA A 361 -11.32 12.32 -21.76
CA ALA A 361 -11.99 13.58 -21.52
C ALA A 361 -11.12 14.59 -20.76
N GLN A 362 -9.93 14.24 -20.26
CA GLN A 362 -9.09 15.15 -19.47
C GLN A 362 -9.89 15.86 -18.36
N VAL A 363 -10.57 15.09 -17.51
CA VAL A 363 -11.41 15.66 -16.44
C VAL A 363 -10.56 16.53 -15.51
N THR A 364 -10.93 17.81 -15.39
CA THR A 364 -10.19 18.79 -14.60
C THR A 364 -10.79 18.99 -13.21
N SER A 365 -12.10 18.78 -13.07
CA SER A 365 -12.81 18.97 -11.81
C SER A 365 -14.16 18.25 -11.78
N TYR A 366 -14.74 18.19 -10.58
CA TYR A 366 -16.08 17.71 -10.31
C TYR A 366 -16.86 18.80 -9.58
N VAL A 367 -18.14 18.95 -9.92
CA VAL A 367 -19.06 19.86 -9.24
C VAL A 367 -20.02 19.03 -8.42
N VAL A 368 -20.00 19.21 -7.10
CA VAL A 368 -20.93 18.59 -6.15
C VAL A 368 -21.97 19.61 -5.75
N LYS A 369 -23.23 19.39 -6.13
CA LYS A 369 -24.37 20.24 -5.81
C LYS A 369 -25.18 19.64 -4.67
N THR A 370 -25.50 20.45 -3.68
CA THR A 370 -26.43 20.09 -2.60
C THR A 370 -27.85 20.27 -3.11
N ASN A 371 -28.61 19.19 -3.25
CA ASN A 371 -29.90 19.22 -3.95
C ASN A 371 -30.94 20.12 -3.25
N GLN A 372 -30.89 20.21 -1.92
CA GLN A 372 -31.84 20.96 -1.10
C GLN A 372 -31.64 22.48 -1.15
N SER A 373 -30.39 22.95 -1.27
CA SER A 373 -30.06 24.38 -1.24
C SER A 373 -29.61 24.92 -2.60
N GLY A 374 -29.27 24.04 -3.55
CA GLY A 374 -28.67 24.40 -4.82
C GLY A 374 -27.20 24.82 -4.75
N VAL A 375 -26.59 24.83 -3.56
CA VAL A 375 -25.19 25.24 -3.35
C VAL A 375 -24.24 24.23 -4.01
N GLU A 376 -23.28 24.74 -4.77
CA GLU A 376 -22.28 23.95 -5.48
C GLU A 376 -20.89 24.07 -4.85
N LYS A 377 -20.16 22.96 -4.82
CA LYS A 377 -18.75 22.89 -4.43
C LYS A 377 -17.96 22.21 -5.54
N THR A 378 -16.92 22.89 -6.04
CA THR A 378 -15.98 22.30 -7.00
C THR A 378 -14.84 21.60 -6.26
N VAL A 379 -14.50 20.38 -6.68
CA VAL A 379 -13.38 19.58 -6.17
C VAL A 379 -12.62 18.96 -7.34
N THR A 380 -11.35 18.60 -7.15
CA THR A 380 -10.55 17.93 -8.18
C THR A 380 -10.45 16.42 -7.97
N THR A 381 -10.76 15.94 -6.75
CA THR A 381 -10.66 14.54 -6.36
C THR A 381 -11.81 14.16 -5.43
N SER A 382 -12.04 12.84 -5.32
CA SER A 382 -12.90 12.22 -4.31
C SER A 382 -12.03 11.64 -3.18
N PRO A 383 -12.49 11.61 -1.92
CA PRO A 383 -13.78 12.06 -1.40
C PRO A 383 -13.88 13.58 -1.21
N ALA A 384 -15.11 14.12 -1.25
CA ALA A 384 -15.43 15.53 -1.06
C ALA A 384 -16.25 15.77 0.22
N VAL A 385 -15.76 16.61 1.14
CA VAL A 385 -16.50 16.99 2.35
C VAL A 385 -17.38 18.21 2.07
N ILE A 386 -18.69 18.08 2.23
CA ILE A 386 -19.66 19.18 2.13
C ILE A 386 -20.03 19.64 3.54
N SER A 387 -19.63 20.85 3.92
CA SER A 387 -19.83 21.44 5.26
C SER A 387 -20.98 22.44 5.27
N GLY A 388 -21.42 22.86 6.47
CA GLY A 388 -22.45 23.89 6.64
C GLY A 388 -23.87 23.34 6.55
N LEU A 389 -24.04 22.02 6.69
CA LEU A 389 -25.34 21.36 6.71
C LEU A 389 -25.97 21.42 8.10
N THR A 390 -27.29 21.30 8.17
CA THR A 390 -28.02 21.25 9.44
C THR A 390 -28.22 19.81 9.90
N ASN A 391 -27.85 19.52 11.15
CA ASN A 391 -28.07 18.19 11.72
C ASN A 391 -29.58 17.90 11.86
N GLY A 392 -30.00 16.67 11.55
CA GLY A 392 -31.40 16.26 11.55
C GLY A 392 -32.19 16.59 10.27
N THR A 393 -31.56 17.22 9.27
CA THR A 393 -32.17 17.48 7.96
C THR A 393 -31.66 16.49 6.90
N THR A 394 -32.54 15.97 6.05
CA THR A 394 -32.16 15.07 4.96
C THR A 394 -31.49 15.83 3.82
N TYR A 395 -30.32 15.38 3.39
CA TYR A 395 -29.58 15.89 2.23
C TYR A 395 -29.29 14.80 1.21
N SER A 396 -29.19 15.19 -0.06
CA SER A 396 -28.63 14.38 -1.14
C SER A 396 -27.84 15.29 -2.08
N PHE A 397 -26.93 14.70 -2.84
CA PHE A 397 -26.01 15.46 -3.69
C PHE A 397 -26.08 14.97 -5.13
N THR A 398 -25.87 15.89 -6.06
CA THR A 398 -25.63 15.59 -7.47
C THR A 398 -24.19 15.92 -7.82
N ILE A 399 -23.52 15.05 -8.58
CA ILE A 399 -22.13 15.22 -8.99
C ILE A 399 -22.07 15.22 -10.52
N THR A 400 -21.33 16.17 -11.09
CA THR A 400 -20.93 16.18 -12.49
C THR A 400 -19.41 16.25 -12.62
N ALA A 401 -18.87 15.68 -13.69
CA ALA A 401 -17.47 15.84 -14.09
C ALA A 401 -17.37 16.96 -15.15
N LYS A 402 -16.29 17.74 -15.09
CA LYS A 402 -16.06 18.89 -15.97
C LYS A 402 -14.67 18.83 -16.60
N ASN A 403 -14.59 19.27 -17.86
CA ASN A 403 -13.35 19.54 -18.58
C ASN A 403 -13.49 20.85 -19.39
N ALA A 404 -12.58 21.10 -20.34
CA ALA A 404 -12.65 22.28 -21.20
C ALA A 404 -13.76 22.23 -22.27
N VAL A 405 -14.26 21.04 -22.63
CA VAL A 405 -15.30 20.84 -23.66
C VAL A 405 -16.71 21.01 -23.07
N GLY A 406 -16.93 20.58 -21.84
CA GLY A 406 -18.24 20.67 -21.20
C GLY A 406 -18.35 19.93 -19.88
N VAL A 407 -19.59 19.55 -19.54
CA VAL A 407 -19.98 18.95 -18.27
C VAL A 407 -20.74 17.66 -18.54
N SER A 408 -20.51 16.64 -17.72
CA SER A 408 -21.19 15.35 -17.82
C SER A 408 -22.67 15.41 -17.45
N ALA A 409 -23.39 14.32 -17.70
CA ALA A 409 -24.65 14.03 -17.02
C ALA A 409 -24.47 13.96 -15.49
N VAL A 410 -25.55 14.18 -14.74
CA VAL A 410 -25.57 14.18 -13.27
C VAL A 410 -25.61 12.76 -12.70
N ALA A 411 -24.89 12.53 -11.61
CA ALA A 411 -24.99 11.34 -10.77
C ALA A 411 -25.51 11.73 -9.37
N THR A 412 -26.53 11.04 -8.85
CA THR A 412 -27.17 11.40 -7.58
C THR A 412 -26.80 10.41 -6.47
N THR A 413 -26.40 10.92 -5.30
CA THR A 413 -26.09 10.09 -4.13
C THR A 413 -27.34 9.54 -3.43
N ASN A 414 -27.15 8.57 -2.53
CA ASN A 414 -28.13 8.29 -1.48
C ASN A 414 -28.42 9.52 -0.60
N GLY A 415 -29.54 9.48 0.13
CA GLY A 415 -29.86 10.45 1.17
C GLY A 415 -29.04 10.23 2.44
N VAL A 416 -28.68 11.31 3.13
CA VAL A 416 -28.02 11.31 4.44
C VAL A 416 -28.67 12.32 5.37
N ILE A 417 -28.67 12.00 6.67
CA ILE A 417 -29.11 12.93 7.72
C ILE A 417 -27.88 13.23 8.59
N PRO A 418 -27.24 14.40 8.44
CA PRO A 418 -26.13 14.82 9.30
C PRO A 418 -26.53 14.76 10.77
N GLN A 419 -25.58 14.41 11.64
CA GLN A 419 -25.84 14.30 13.07
C GLN A 419 -24.68 14.83 13.91
N ALA A 420 -25.00 15.34 15.10
CA ALA A 420 -23.99 15.84 16.01
C ALA A 420 -23.07 14.71 16.47
N SER A 421 -21.76 14.97 16.43
CA SER A 421 -20.78 14.09 17.06
C SER A 421 -20.83 14.20 18.59
N TRP A 422 -20.29 13.21 19.27
CA TRP A 422 -20.27 13.19 20.73
C TRP A 422 -19.27 14.22 21.28
N LYS A 423 -19.50 14.65 22.53
CA LYS A 423 -18.62 15.64 23.17
C LYS A 423 -17.27 14.99 23.48
N LYS A 424 -16.22 15.44 22.77
CA LYS A 424 -14.82 15.03 22.96
C LYS A 424 -14.17 15.76 24.15
N SER A 425 -13.36 15.04 24.92
CA SER A 425 -12.40 15.58 25.88
C SER A 425 -11.09 14.79 25.81
N ILE A 426 -9.96 15.48 25.96
CA ILE A 426 -8.63 14.87 25.77
C ILE A 426 -8.13 14.37 27.14
N ILE A 427 -7.63 13.14 27.18
CA ILE A 427 -6.89 12.60 28.34
C ILE A 427 -5.44 13.04 28.26
N ASP A 428 -4.82 12.79 27.11
CA ASP A 428 -3.42 13.10 26.84
C ASP A 428 -3.29 13.78 25.47
N SER A 429 -2.81 15.01 25.45
CA SER A 429 -2.60 15.76 24.22
C SER A 429 -1.27 15.47 23.54
N THR A 430 -0.39 14.72 24.19
CA THR A 430 0.98 14.45 23.76
C THR A 430 1.16 13.06 23.16
N ALA A 431 0.16 12.19 23.21
CA ALA A 431 0.25 10.80 22.77
C ALA A 431 -1.03 10.38 22.02
N ASP A 432 -0.84 9.58 20.98
CA ASP A 432 -1.92 9.07 20.13
C ASP A 432 -2.87 8.11 20.88
N GLY A 433 -2.35 7.23 21.73
CA GLY A 433 -3.12 6.19 22.39
C GLY A 433 -3.55 5.07 21.44
N LYS A 434 -2.76 4.76 20.39
CA LYS A 434 -3.10 3.79 19.33
C LYS A 434 -3.60 2.46 19.87
N TYR A 435 -2.83 1.86 20.77
CA TYR A 435 -3.24 0.70 21.55
C TYR A 435 -3.57 1.15 22.96
N LEU A 436 -4.65 0.62 23.54
CA LEU A 436 -5.01 0.92 24.92
C LEU A 436 -5.71 -0.26 25.59
N ALA A 437 -5.55 -0.34 26.91
CA ALA A 437 -6.26 -1.29 27.75
C ALA A 437 -6.63 -0.63 29.09
N THR A 438 -7.74 -1.07 29.69
CA THR A 438 -8.28 -0.45 30.91
C THR A 438 -8.50 -1.46 32.03
N SER A 439 -8.33 -1.00 33.27
CA SER A 439 -8.62 -1.78 34.47
C SER A 439 -9.03 -0.89 35.64
N SER A 440 -9.32 -1.52 36.78
CA SER A 440 -9.43 -0.85 38.08
C SER A 440 -8.27 -1.27 38.97
N TYR A 441 -7.53 -0.29 39.50
CA TYR A 441 -6.44 -0.52 40.45
C TYR A 441 -6.59 0.39 41.66
N GLY A 442 -6.63 -0.21 42.86
CA GLY A 442 -6.84 0.54 44.10
C GLY A 442 -8.14 1.36 44.10
N GLY A 443 -9.20 0.85 43.45
CA GLY A 443 -10.48 1.54 43.29
C GLY A 443 -10.48 2.69 42.26
N LYS A 444 -9.38 2.90 41.53
CA LYS A 444 -9.24 3.94 40.50
C LYS A 444 -9.27 3.34 39.11
N THR A 445 -9.88 4.05 38.17
CA THR A 445 -9.81 3.70 36.74
C THR A 445 -8.41 4.00 36.22
N VAL A 446 -7.79 3.02 35.57
CA VAL A 446 -6.48 3.14 34.94
C VAL A 446 -6.56 2.79 33.45
N VAL A 447 -5.79 3.51 32.64
CA VAL A 447 -5.67 3.32 31.19
C VAL A 447 -4.19 3.17 30.86
N ALA A 448 -3.77 2.00 30.41
CA ALA A 448 -2.46 1.81 29.79
C ALA A 448 -2.61 2.07 28.29
N TYR A 449 -1.67 2.82 27.70
CA TYR A 449 -1.75 3.20 26.29
C TYR A 449 -0.37 3.54 25.72
N THR A 450 -0.27 3.51 24.40
CA THR A 450 0.98 3.75 23.68
C THR A 450 1.06 5.14 23.06
N ASP A 451 2.27 5.65 22.91
CA ASP A 451 2.62 6.83 22.11
C ASP A 451 3.54 6.36 20.97
N THR A 452 2.99 6.22 19.75
CA THR A 452 3.74 5.62 18.65
C THR A 452 4.78 6.54 18.03
N GLU A 453 4.58 7.86 18.13
CA GLU A 453 5.55 8.85 17.67
C GLU A 453 6.86 8.78 18.48
N ARG A 454 6.77 8.44 19.78
CA ARG A 454 7.93 8.40 20.70
C ARG A 454 8.32 6.98 21.13
N GLY A 455 7.55 5.97 20.76
CA GLY A 455 7.81 4.58 21.16
C GLY A 455 7.57 4.29 22.63
N LEU A 456 6.64 5.00 23.29
CA LEU A 456 6.46 4.94 24.75
C LEU A 456 5.23 4.14 25.18
N LEU A 457 5.32 3.50 26.35
CA LEU A 457 4.19 2.98 27.10
C LEU A 457 3.86 3.95 28.25
N LYS A 458 2.60 4.37 28.36
CA LYS A 458 2.12 5.35 29.35
C LYS A 458 0.95 4.78 30.15
N LEU A 459 0.78 5.30 31.37
CA LEU A 459 -0.34 4.97 32.24
C LEU A 459 -1.05 6.24 32.71
N ALA A 460 -2.35 6.35 32.42
CA ALA A 460 -3.22 7.39 32.93
C ALA A 460 -4.08 6.83 34.07
N THR A 461 -4.05 7.48 35.24
CA THR A 461 -4.84 7.13 36.42
C THR A 461 -5.84 8.23 36.74
N TRP A 462 -7.14 7.89 36.81
CA TRP A 462 -8.18 8.82 37.22
C TRP A 462 -8.28 8.89 38.74
N ASN A 463 -8.11 10.09 39.32
CA ASN A 463 -8.20 10.28 40.77
C ASN A 463 -9.59 10.76 41.26
N GLY A 464 -10.61 10.74 40.40
CA GLY A 464 -11.94 11.29 40.68
C GLY A 464 -12.15 12.70 40.12
N LYS A 465 -11.07 13.45 39.89
CA LYS A 465 -11.11 14.86 39.41
C LYS A 465 -10.27 15.12 38.17
N LYS A 466 -9.07 14.53 38.09
CA LYS A 466 -8.12 14.70 36.98
C LYS A 466 -7.38 13.41 36.67
N TRP A 467 -6.85 13.34 35.46
CA TRP A 467 -5.91 12.29 35.05
C TRP A 467 -4.51 12.62 35.55
N SER A 468 -3.83 11.61 36.10
CA SER A 468 -2.38 11.63 36.37
C SER A 468 -1.72 10.69 35.38
N ILE A 469 -0.73 11.17 34.63
CA ILE A 469 -0.07 10.42 33.55
C ILE A 469 1.39 10.21 33.89
N GLU A 470 1.89 9.00 33.69
CA GLU A 470 3.31 8.67 33.80
C GLU A 470 3.78 7.82 32.60
N VAL A 471 5.09 7.89 32.29
CA VAL A 471 5.74 6.99 31.34
C VAL A 471 6.19 5.75 32.09
N VAL A 472 5.67 4.59 31.66
CA VAL A 472 5.95 3.29 32.26
C VAL A 472 7.23 2.67 31.69
N ASP A 473 7.41 2.71 30.37
CA ASP A 473 8.58 2.15 29.68
C ASP A 473 8.84 2.83 28.32
N GLY A 474 10.00 2.60 27.71
CA GLY A 474 10.39 3.10 26.37
C GLY A 474 11.35 4.30 26.36
N ASP A 475 11.64 4.90 27.50
CA ASP A 475 12.41 6.15 27.64
C ASP A 475 13.76 5.99 28.37
N SER A 476 14.07 4.80 28.91
CA SER A 476 15.18 4.61 29.85
C SER A 476 15.72 3.19 29.85
N THR A 477 16.99 3.00 30.15
CA THR A 477 17.59 1.66 30.35
C THR A 477 17.76 1.29 31.84
N LYS A 478 17.30 2.17 32.75
CA LYS A 478 17.45 1.98 34.20
C LYS A 478 16.36 1.07 34.76
N SER A 479 16.71 0.28 35.78
CA SER A 479 15.76 -0.54 36.54
C SER A 479 14.93 -1.53 35.71
N GLY A 480 15.51 -2.05 34.61
CA GLY A 480 14.87 -3.03 33.72
C GLY A 480 14.00 -2.44 32.60
N ARG A 481 13.89 -1.11 32.51
CA ARG A 481 13.26 -0.39 31.39
C ARG A 481 14.09 -0.54 30.10
N THR A 482 13.48 -0.22 28.96
CA THR A 482 14.13 -0.17 27.65
C THR A 482 13.98 1.20 26.98
N LYS A 483 14.85 1.46 25.99
CA LYS A 483 14.73 2.57 25.01
C LYS A 483 14.19 2.12 23.65
N ASN A 484 13.91 0.83 23.51
CA ASN A 484 13.25 0.30 22.33
C ASN A 484 11.83 0.87 22.22
N SER A 485 11.29 0.87 21.00
CA SER A 485 9.90 1.26 20.80
C SER A 485 8.97 0.21 21.40
N VAL A 486 8.25 0.57 22.46
CA VAL A 486 7.30 -0.31 23.17
C VAL A 486 5.85 0.08 22.89
N ALA A 487 5.61 0.73 21.75
CA ALA A 487 4.32 1.31 21.38
C ALA A 487 3.43 0.34 20.57
N GLY A 488 3.44 -0.94 20.93
CA GLY A 488 2.61 -1.99 20.30
C GLY A 488 1.39 -2.41 21.12
N SER A 489 0.84 -3.60 20.85
CA SER A 489 -0.34 -4.12 21.56
C SER A 489 -0.12 -4.17 23.07
N VAL A 490 -1.13 -3.77 23.85
CA VAL A 490 -1.07 -3.72 25.32
C VAL A 490 -2.30 -4.39 25.95
N SER A 491 -2.08 -5.17 27.01
CA SER A 491 -3.14 -5.68 27.89
C SER A 491 -2.81 -5.41 29.36
N ILE A 492 -3.85 -5.38 30.21
CA ILE A 492 -3.74 -4.98 31.61
C ILE A 492 -4.56 -5.88 32.54
N CYS A 493 -3.93 -6.38 33.59
CA CYS A 493 -4.54 -7.24 34.59
C CYS A 493 -4.13 -6.83 36.00
N THR A 494 -4.99 -7.14 36.97
CA THR A 494 -4.71 -6.94 38.38
C THR A 494 -4.76 -8.26 39.13
N THR A 495 -3.79 -8.48 40.01
CA THR A 495 -3.71 -9.69 40.83
C THR A 495 -3.37 -9.35 42.27
N SER A 496 -3.74 -10.22 43.21
CA SER A 496 -3.48 -10.05 44.63
C SER A 496 -2.66 -11.25 45.13
N VAL A 497 -1.47 -10.98 45.66
CA VAL A 497 -0.62 -11.98 46.31
C VAL A 497 -0.45 -11.57 47.77
N GLY A 498 -1.04 -12.36 48.67
CA GLY A 498 -1.15 -11.97 50.08
C GLY A 498 -1.90 -10.65 50.24
N LYS A 499 -1.24 -9.63 50.82
CA LYS A 499 -1.80 -8.28 51.02
C LYS A 499 -1.43 -7.29 49.90
N THR A 500 -0.64 -7.72 48.92
CA THR A 500 -0.12 -6.84 47.88
C THR A 500 -0.95 -6.97 46.61
N ASN A 501 -1.44 -5.83 46.12
CA ASN A 501 -2.14 -5.74 44.84
C ASN A 501 -1.17 -5.29 43.75
N TYR A 502 -1.09 -6.08 42.69
CA TYR A 502 -0.25 -5.83 41.54
C TYR A 502 -1.09 -5.33 40.37
N LEU A 503 -0.53 -4.34 39.65
CA LEU A 503 -1.00 -3.91 38.34
C LEU A 503 0.02 -4.38 37.30
N ASN A 504 -0.40 -5.25 36.39
CA ASN A 504 0.46 -5.90 35.41
C ASN A 504 0.06 -5.43 34.02
N LEU A 505 1.02 -4.85 33.31
CA LEU A 505 0.90 -4.40 31.93
C LEU A 505 1.75 -5.34 31.07
N TYR A 506 1.13 -5.90 30.05
CA TYR A 506 1.79 -6.73 29.04
C TYR A 506 1.83 -5.96 27.74
N TYR A 507 2.99 -5.86 27.11
CA TYR A 507 3.17 -4.98 25.97
C TYR A 507 4.29 -5.47 25.06
N ALA A 508 4.16 -5.10 23.79
CA ALA A 508 5.12 -5.45 22.76
C ALA A 508 6.33 -4.52 22.75
N ASP A 509 7.53 -5.10 22.63
CA ASP A 509 8.74 -4.43 22.16
C ASP A 509 8.83 -4.58 20.64
N LEU A 510 8.58 -3.50 19.91
CA LEU A 510 8.53 -3.52 18.45
C LEU A 510 9.91 -3.55 17.79
N THR A 511 10.97 -3.27 18.55
CA THR A 511 12.36 -3.30 18.06
C THR A 511 12.89 -4.73 18.11
N ASN A 512 12.81 -5.37 19.27
CA ASN A 512 13.30 -6.73 19.46
C ASN A 512 12.28 -7.81 19.12
N LYS A 513 11.01 -7.43 18.94
CA LYS A 513 9.87 -8.34 18.72
C LYS A 513 9.49 -9.19 19.95
N ASP A 514 9.84 -8.69 21.14
CA ASP A 514 9.59 -9.36 22.42
C ASP A 514 8.21 -9.03 23.01
N LEU A 515 7.69 -9.95 23.83
CA LEU A 515 6.60 -9.67 24.76
C LEU A 515 7.19 -9.30 26.12
N ARG A 516 6.90 -8.10 26.61
CA ARG A 516 7.38 -7.57 27.91
C ARG A 516 6.25 -7.46 28.92
N ARG A 517 6.62 -7.45 30.20
CA ARG A 517 5.72 -7.22 31.33
C ARG A 517 6.29 -6.16 32.27
N ALA A 518 5.46 -5.20 32.64
CA ALA A 518 5.72 -4.23 33.70
C ALA A 518 4.73 -4.47 34.84
N SER A 519 5.23 -4.65 36.06
CA SER A 519 4.42 -4.98 37.23
C SER A 519 4.65 -3.98 38.35
N PHE A 520 3.56 -3.33 38.77
CA PHE A 520 3.55 -2.34 39.85
C PHE A 520 2.92 -2.92 41.11
N ASN A 521 3.66 -2.92 42.21
CA ASN A 521 3.21 -3.49 43.49
C ASN A 521 2.57 -2.47 44.44
N GLY A 522 2.23 -1.27 43.95
CA GLY A 522 1.76 -0.14 44.75
C GLY A 522 2.86 0.81 45.20
N LYS A 523 4.14 0.44 45.02
CA LYS A 523 5.30 1.26 45.39
C LYS A 523 6.32 1.39 44.26
N LYS A 524 6.67 0.28 43.60
CA LYS A 524 7.70 0.23 42.57
C LYS A 524 7.28 -0.62 41.38
N TRP A 525 7.80 -0.26 40.22
CA TRP A 525 7.74 -1.03 38.99
C TRP A 525 8.84 -2.10 38.95
N SER A 526 8.54 -3.20 38.28
CA SER A 526 9.48 -4.27 37.93
C SER A 526 9.19 -4.71 36.49
N TYR A 527 10.23 -5.10 35.76
CA TYR A 527 10.16 -5.34 34.32
C TYR A 527 10.81 -6.69 33.99
N GLU A 528 10.21 -7.44 33.08
CA GLU A 528 10.72 -8.71 32.58
C GLU A 528 10.31 -8.91 31.10
N VAL A 529 11.15 -9.61 30.34
CA VAL A 529 10.77 -10.17 29.03
C VAL A 529 10.09 -11.51 29.30
N ILE A 530 8.91 -11.73 28.75
CA ILE A 530 8.11 -12.96 28.91
C ILE A 530 8.51 -13.98 27.85
N ASP A 531 8.57 -13.57 26.59
CA ASP A 531 8.91 -14.42 25.45
C ASP A 531 9.42 -13.56 24.27
N GLY A 532 9.90 -14.21 23.20
CA GLY A 532 10.47 -13.57 22.00
C GLY A 532 12.00 -13.49 22.00
N ASN A 533 12.61 -13.62 23.19
CA ASN A 533 14.06 -13.60 23.38
C ASN A 533 14.68 -14.98 23.61
N GLY A 534 14.01 -16.04 23.14
CA GLY A 534 14.56 -17.39 23.14
C GLY A 534 15.81 -17.51 22.25
N PRO A 535 16.59 -18.59 22.39
CA PRO A 535 17.80 -18.79 21.59
C PRO A 535 17.49 -19.11 20.12
N THR A 536 16.33 -19.71 19.84
CA THR A 536 15.88 -20.13 18.50
C THR A 536 14.37 -20.07 18.39
N ILE A 537 13.84 -19.98 17.17
CA ILE A 537 12.41 -20.18 16.91
C ILE A 537 12.09 -21.66 17.17
N GLN A 538 11.23 -21.94 18.14
CA GLN A 538 10.86 -23.31 18.49
C GLN A 538 9.73 -23.81 17.59
N ASN A 539 9.93 -24.95 16.91
CA ASN A 539 8.93 -25.53 16.03
C ASN A 539 7.65 -25.84 16.81
N TYR A 540 6.50 -25.43 16.29
CA TYR A 540 5.19 -25.62 16.94
C TYR A 540 4.81 -27.10 17.17
N LYS A 541 5.46 -28.05 16.50
CA LYS A 541 5.21 -29.49 16.69
C LYS A 541 5.87 -30.06 17.96
N GLU A 542 6.75 -29.31 18.59
CA GLU A 542 7.40 -29.72 19.83
C GLU A 542 6.44 -29.56 21.03
N VAL A 543 6.26 -30.65 21.78
CA VAL A 543 5.28 -30.73 22.88
C VAL A 543 5.68 -29.87 24.07
N GLU A 544 6.94 -29.96 24.50
CA GLU A 544 7.46 -29.15 25.61
C GLU A 544 7.84 -27.77 25.11
N ARG A 545 7.07 -26.75 25.50
CA ARG A 545 7.33 -25.38 25.06
C ARG A 545 8.33 -24.67 25.97
N VAL A 546 9.24 -23.97 25.33
CA VAL A 546 10.21 -23.06 25.95
C VAL A 546 10.05 -21.66 25.35
N ARG A 547 10.86 -20.70 25.82
CA ARG A 547 10.95 -19.39 25.17
C ARG A 547 11.35 -19.54 23.71
N THR A 548 10.64 -18.84 22.83
CA THR A 548 10.91 -18.81 21.40
C THR A 548 11.63 -17.53 21.00
N ALA A 549 12.35 -17.56 19.88
CA ALA A 549 12.90 -16.37 19.21
C ALA A 549 11.94 -15.78 18.15
N SER A 550 10.65 -16.15 18.21
CA SER A 550 9.63 -15.69 17.26
C SER A 550 9.27 -14.22 17.48
N ASP A 551 8.74 -13.57 16.46
CA ASP A 551 8.04 -12.29 16.64
C ASP A 551 6.73 -12.52 17.39
N VAL A 552 6.68 -12.04 18.64
CA VAL A 552 5.51 -12.14 19.54
C VAL A 552 4.91 -10.76 19.87
N SER A 553 5.17 -9.78 19.01
CA SER A 553 4.84 -8.37 19.25
C SER A 553 3.47 -7.93 18.72
N VAL A 554 2.74 -8.82 18.03
CA VAL A 554 1.52 -8.50 17.28
C VAL A 554 0.30 -8.27 18.18
N SER A 555 -0.04 -9.24 19.04
CA SER A 555 -1.23 -9.19 19.89
C SER A 555 -0.99 -9.91 21.21
N ASN A 556 -1.60 -9.42 22.30
CA ASN A 556 -1.58 -10.11 23.59
C ASN A 556 -2.84 -9.86 24.41
N ALA A 557 -3.16 -10.79 25.31
CA ALA A 557 -4.22 -10.65 26.30
C ALA A 557 -3.85 -11.38 27.59
N CYS A 558 -4.08 -10.74 28.74
CA CYS A 558 -3.82 -11.33 30.04
C CYS A 558 -5.11 -11.83 30.72
N ALA A 559 -4.96 -12.83 31.59
CA ALA A 559 -6.02 -13.35 32.45
C ALA A 559 -5.47 -13.72 33.83
N ILE A 560 -6.28 -13.56 34.87
CA ILE A 560 -5.92 -13.89 36.26
C ILE A 560 -6.99 -14.84 36.81
N THR A 561 -6.55 -16.00 37.28
CA THR A 561 -7.41 -17.02 37.92
C THR A 561 -6.82 -17.41 39.27
N SER A 562 -7.48 -18.33 39.99
CA SER A 562 -6.90 -18.93 41.19
C SER A 562 -5.62 -19.73 40.92
N ALA A 563 -5.42 -20.19 39.68
CA ALA A 563 -4.19 -20.87 39.27
C ALA A 563 -3.03 -19.90 38.96
N GLY A 564 -3.27 -18.59 39.06
CA GLY A 564 -2.24 -17.56 38.90
C GLY A 564 -2.40 -16.71 37.66
N GLU A 565 -1.31 -16.02 37.34
CA GLU A 565 -1.21 -15.05 36.26
C GLU A 565 -0.92 -15.74 34.92
N GLN A 566 -1.62 -15.33 33.87
CA GLN A 566 -1.53 -15.95 32.54
C GLN A 566 -1.55 -14.86 31.46
N VAL A 567 -0.77 -15.05 30.41
CA VAL A 567 -0.77 -14.18 29.22
C VAL A 567 -0.78 -15.02 27.95
N PHE A 568 -1.54 -14.57 26.97
CA PHE A 568 -1.72 -15.21 25.67
C PHE A 568 -1.27 -14.23 24.59
N TYR A 569 -0.62 -14.73 23.54
CA TYR A 569 -0.01 -13.89 22.52
C TYR A 569 0.18 -14.66 21.22
N ARG A 570 0.15 -13.94 20.10
CA ARG A 570 0.40 -14.51 18.79
C ARG A 570 1.91 -14.67 18.54
N ASP A 571 2.30 -15.82 18.00
CA ASP A 571 3.57 -16.04 17.32
C ASP A 571 3.37 -15.76 15.83
N GLU A 572 3.87 -14.61 15.38
CA GLU A 572 3.76 -14.17 13.98
C GLU A 572 4.64 -14.99 13.05
N SER A 573 5.74 -15.55 13.55
CA SER A 573 6.67 -16.34 12.74
C SER A 573 6.08 -17.69 12.32
N GLN A 574 5.12 -18.21 13.07
CA GLN A 574 4.49 -19.52 12.82
C GLN A 574 2.98 -19.47 12.64
N GLY A 575 2.35 -18.33 12.89
CA GLY A 575 0.91 -18.17 12.71
C GLY A 575 0.07 -18.78 13.85
N ILE A 576 0.62 -18.99 15.05
CA ILE A 576 -0.04 -19.73 16.13
C ILE A 576 -0.33 -18.85 17.36
N LEU A 577 -1.24 -19.31 18.22
CA LEU A 577 -1.56 -18.67 19.50
C LEU A 577 -0.86 -19.41 20.63
N LEU A 578 0.03 -18.70 21.33
CA LEU A 578 0.78 -19.19 22.46
C LEU A 578 0.18 -18.70 23.79
N GLY A 579 0.55 -19.39 24.86
CA GLY A 579 0.25 -19.02 26.23
C GLY A 579 1.47 -19.14 27.14
N ALA A 580 1.51 -18.31 28.18
CA ALA A 580 2.45 -18.43 29.28
C ALA A 580 1.69 -18.34 30.61
N VAL A 581 1.91 -19.34 31.47
CA VAL A 581 1.34 -19.44 32.82
C VAL A 581 2.46 -19.20 33.83
N ARG A 582 2.22 -18.30 34.79
CA ARG A 582 3.18 -18.02 35.84
C ARG A 582 3.15 -19.10 36.92
N ASP A 583 4.30 -19.72 37.17
CA ASP A 583 4.53 -20.66 38.27
C ASP A 583 5.64 -20.12 39.18
N GLY A 584 5.23 -19.53 40.31
CA GLY A 584 6.14 -18.78 41.17
C GLY A 584 6.82 -17.61 40.45
N LYS A 585 8.14 -17.72 40.24
CA LYS A 585 8.94 -16.73 39.50
C LYS A 585 9.11 -17.04 38.03
N ASP A 586 8.81 -18.28 37.63
CA ASP A 586 9.06 -18.80 36.30
C ASP A 586 7.78 -18.79 35.46
N TRP A 587 7.97 -18.96 34.16
CA TRP A 587 6.89 -19.05 33.19
C TRP A 587 6.91 -20.43 32.53
N ARG A 588 5.75 -21.08 32.49
CA ARG A 588 5.53 -22.29 31.71
C ARG A 588 4.78 -21.93 30.44
N TYR A 589 5.31 -22.36 29.30
CA TYR A 589 4.81 -22.02 27.97
C TYR A 589 3.88 -23.12 27.44
N GLU A 590 2.97 -22.77 26.54
CA GLU A 590 2.02 -23.69 25.92
C GLU A 590 1.58 -23.21 24.54
N ILE A 591 1.08 -24.13 23.72
CA ILE A 591 0.33 -23.81 22.50
C ILE A 591 -1.16 -23.85 22.84
N VAL A 592 -1.84 -22.74 22.57
CA VAL A 592 -3.28 -22.60 22.80
C VAL A 592 -4.06 -22.98 21.55
N ASP A 593 -3.75 -22.44 20.37
CA ASP A 593 -4.44 -22.79 19.11
C ASP A 593 -3.51 -22.61 17.89
N GLY A 594 -3.88 -23.13 16.72
CA GLY A 594 -3.12 -23.05 15.46
C GLY A 594 -2.47 -24.37 15.01
N ASP A 595 -2.69 -25.47 15.75
CA ASP A 595 -2.22 -26.81 15.41
C ASP A 595 -3.39 -27.82 15.28
N ASN A 596 -3.81 -28.10 14.05
CA ASN A 596 -4.96 -28.95 13.72
C ASN A 596 -4.71 -30.46 13.90
N LEU A 597 -3.51 -30.89 14.34
CA LEU A 597 -3.27 -32.29 14.71
C LEU A 597 -3.95 -32.67 16.04
N LEU A 598 -4.53 -31.70 16.75
CA LEU A 598 -5.20 -31.85 18.04
C LEU A 598 -6.69 -31.49 17.94
N ASN A 599 -7.55 -32.33 18.53
CA ASN A 599 -9.02 -32.28 18.44
C ASN A 599 -9.62 -30.87 18.63
N GLY A 600 -10.07 -30.25 17.53
CA GLY A 600 -10.89 -29.03 17.54
C GLY A 600 -10.13 -27.70 17.40
N ARG A 601 -8.81 -27.71 17.21
CA ARG A 601 -7.97 -26.53 16.93
C ARG A 601 -8.09 -26.04 15.48
N SER A 602 -7.71 -24.78 15.23
CA SER A 602 -7.61 -24.22 13.86
C SER A 602 -6.28 -24.63 13.21
N MET A 603 -6.24 -24.64 11.89
CA MET A 603 -5.01 -24.82 11.11
C MET A 603 -4.42 -23.44 10.80
N GLY A 604 -3.23 -23.13 11.34
CA GLY A 604 -2.30 -22.04 10.97
C GLY A 604 -2.90 -20.67 10.58
N ASP A 605 -2.55 -19.63 11.34
CA ASP A 605 -3.00 -18.23 11.31
C ASP A 605 -4.20 -17.90 12.21
N VAL A 606 -3.88 -17.64 13.48
CA VAL A 606 -4.82 -17.24 14.54
C VAL A 606 -4.33 -16.03 15.33
N ALA A 607 -5.27 -15.30 15.93
CA ALA A 607 -5.03 -14.25 16.92
C ALA A 607 -4.25 -13.03 16.42
N PHE A 608 -4.54 -12.55 15.23
CA PHE A 608 -4.16 -11.18 14.84
C PHE A 608 -4.81 -10.16 15.78
N HIS A 609 -6.04 -10.45 16.21
CA HIS A 609 -6.74 -9.74 17.27
C HIS A 609 -7.13 -10.73 18.37
N LEU A 610 -6.86 -10.36 19.62
CA LEU A 610 -6.96 -11.25 20.77
C LEU A 610 -7.49 -10.49 21.99
N THR A 611 -8.40 -11.11 22.74
CA THR A 611 -8.89 -10.55 24.00
C THR A 611 -9.28 -11.65 24.98
N ALA A 612 -9.10 -11.39 26.28
CA ALA A 612 -9.38 -12.35 27.34
C ALA A 612 -10.27 -11.74 28.42
N LYS A 613 -11.24 -12.52 28.92
CA LYS A 613 -12.04 -12.19 30.10
C LYS A 613 -12.19 -13.42 31.01
N THR A 614 -12.09 -13.18 32.31
CA THR A 614 -12.25 -14.23 33.33
C THR A 614 -13.62 -14.12 34.00
N VAL A 615 -14.34 -15.24 34.10
CA VAL A 615 -15.62 -15.37 34.81
C VAL A 615 -15.48 -16.47 35.86
N GLY A 616 -15.40 -16.09 37.14
CA GLY A 616 -15.04 -17.04 38.19
C GLY A 616 -13.61 -17.54 37.97
N ASN A 617 -13.42 -18.86 37.80
CA ASN A 617 -12.13 -19.45 37.43
C ASN A 617 -11.98 -19.71 35.93
N LYS A 618 -13.02 -19.42 35.13
CA LYS A 618 -13.05 -19.74 33.72
C LYS A 618 -12.47 -18.61 32.88
N ILE A 619 -11.42 -18.91 32.11
CA ILE A 619 -10.87 -18.01 31.11
C ILE A 619 -11.68 -18.15 29.82
N ASN A 620 -11.98 -17.01 29.20
CA ASN A 620 -12.63 -16.91 27.91
C ASN A 620 -11.72 -16.09 27.01
N LEU A 621 -11.04 -16.76 26.08
CA LEU A 621 -10.05 -16.20 25.17
C LEU A 621 -10.64 -16.15 23.76
N MET A 622 -10.94 -14.95 23.27
CA MET A 622 -11.55 -14.73 21.96
C MET A 622 -10.53 -14.19 20.97
N TYR A 623 -10.52 -14.73 19.75
CA TYR A 623 -9.57 -14.39 18.71
C TYR A 623 -10.13 -14.65 17.31
N ASP A 624 -9.52 -14.00 16.32
CA ASP A 624 -9.75 -14.29 14.89
C ASP A 624 -8.88 -15.45 14.39
N SER A 625 -9.29 -16.07 13.29
CA SER A 625 -8.53 -17.10 12.58
C SER A 625 -8.68 -16.89 11.08
N VAL A 626 -7.57 -16.85 10.35
CA VAL A 626 -7.56 -16.75 8.89
C VAL A 626 -7.38 -18.14 8.31
N LEU A 627 -8.36 -18.61 7.54
CA LEU A 627 -8.38 -19.97 7.00
C LEU A 627 -7.79 -20.06 5.59
N SER A 628 -7.79 -18.93 4.86
CA SER A 628 -7.17 -18.84 3.53
C SER A 628 -6.94 -17.39 3.16
N VAL A 629 -5.88 -17.14 2.39
CA VAL A 629 -5.53 -15.82 1.87
C VAL A 629 -5.42 -15.82 0.35
N SER A 630 -5.53 -14.64 -0.23
CA SER A 630 -5.24 -14.40 -1.64
C SER A 630 -3.77 -14.64 -1.94
N ASN A 631 -3.48 -15.26 -3.09
CA ASN A 631 -2.11 -15.51 -3.52
C ASN A 631 -1.38 -14.22 -3.93
N SER A 632 -2.10 -13.19 -4.37
CA SER A 632 -1.51 -11.95 -4.90
C SER A 632 -1.14 -10.97 -3.80
N ASP A 633 -2.05 -10.70 -2.87
CA ASP A 633 -1.91 -9.62 -1.88
C ASP A 633 -1.99 -10.10 -0.42
N LYS A 634 -2.07 -11.41 -0.20
CA LYS A 634 -2.20 -12.05 1.13
C LYS A 634 -3.42 -11.58 1.94
N SER A 635 -4.40 -10.96 1.30
CA SER A 635 -5.64 -10.57 1.96
C SER A 635 -6.48 -11.79 2.38
N ALA A 636 -7.18 -11.70 3.50
CA ALA A 636 -8.02 -12.80 3.98
C ALA A 636 -9.18 -13.07 3.00
N LEU A 637 -9.28 -14.32 2.54
CA LEU A 637 -10.38 -14.81 1.71
C LEU A 637 -11.39 -15.63 2.52
N ARG A 638 -10.95 -16.22 3.62
CA ARG A 638 -11.82 -16.91 4.60
C ARG A 638 -11.27 -16.70 5.99
N GLY A 639 -12.15 -16.52 6.96
CA GLY A 639 -11.77 -16.39 8.36
C GLY A 639 -12.94 -16.63 9.31
N ASP A 640 -12.59 -17.07 10.51
CA ASP A 640 -13.48 -17.41 11.60
C ASP A 640 -13.19 -16.54 12.83
N VAL A 641 -14.16 -16.45 13.74
CA VAL A 641 -13.95 -15.95 15.11
C VAL A 641 -14.17 -17.09 16.09
N ARG A 642 -13.16 -17.33 16.92
CA ARG A 642 -13.07 -18.48 17.82
C ARG A 642 -13.01 -18.02 19.27
N ILE A 643 -13.41 -18.92 20.16
CA ILE A 643 -13.22 -18.79 21.59
C ILE A 643 -12.63 -20.07 22.16
N ALA A 644 -11.55 -19.92 22.91
CA ALA A 644 -10.96 -20.96 23.72
C ALA A 644 -11.30 -20.70 25.19
N THR A 645 -11.69 -21.76 25.92
CA THR A 645 -12.01 -21.67 27.34
C THR A 645 -11.31 -22.75 28.15
N ARG A 646 -10.91 -22.42 29.38
CA ARG A 646 -10.39 -23.38 30.37
C ARG A 646 -10.70 -22.94 31.79
N GLU A 647 -10.70 -23.88 32.72
CA GLU A 647 -10.95 -23.63 34.16
C GLU A 647 -9.73 -23.91 35.05
N SER A 648 -8.70 -24.57 34.53
CA SER A 648 -7.40 -24.75 35.20
C SER A 648 -6.27 -24.01 34.46
N ALA A 649 -5.02 -24.27 34.84
CA ALA A 649 -3.85 -23.83 34.10
C ALA A 649 -3.21 -24.92 33.23
N PHE A 650 -3.80 -26.12 33.17
CA PHE A 650 -3.27 -27.23 32.38
C PHE A 650 -3.56 -27.05 30.88
N PRO A 651 -2.59 -27.29 29.99
CA PRO A 651 -2.78 -27.15 28.53
C PRO A 651 -3.86 -28.06 27.95
N GLU A 652 -4.09 -29.23 28.55
CA GLU A 652 -5.08 -30.22 28.11
C GLU A 652 -6.53 -29.81 28.36
N ASP A 653 -6.77 -28.79 29.19
CA ASP A 653 -8.13 -28.37 29.59
C ASP A 653 -8.81 -27.40 28.62
N TRP A 654 -8.12 -27.01 27.54
CA TRP A 654 -8.67 -26.09 26.56
C TRP A 654 -9.86 -26.71 25.80
N LYS A 655 -10.96 -25.94 25.75
CA LYS A 655 -12.15 -26.22 24.94
C LYS A 655 -12.33 -25.11 23.91
N TYR A 656 -12.55 -25.50 22.66
CA TYR A 656 -12.64 -24.57 21.53
C TYR A 656 -14.06 -24.53 20.98
N GLN A 657 -14.51 -23.33 20.60
CA GLN A 657 -15.77 -23.11 19.90
C GLN A 657 -15.60 -22.05 18.82
N THR A 658 -16.14 -22.29 17.64
CA THR A 658 -16.29 -21.27 16.60
C THR A 658 -17.56 -20.47 16.87
N ILE A 659 -17.42 -19.18 17.17
CA ILE A 659 -18.55 -18.26 17.42
C ILE A 659 -19.13 -17.77 16.09
N ALA A 660 -18.27 -17.52 15.10
CA ALA A 660 -18.66 -17.20 13.75
C ALA A 660 -17.78 -17.95 12.76
N ALA A 661 -18.41 -18.78 11.95
CA ALA A 661 -17.75 -19.54 10.89
C ALA A 661 -17.87 -18.82 9.55
N SER A 662 -16.86 -18.99 8.70
CA SER A 662 -16.89 -18.64 7.29
C SER A 662 -18.01 -19.40 6.58
N GLY A 663 -19.04 -18.69 6.12
CA GLY A 663 -20.19 -19.28 5.43
C GLY A 663 -21.39 -18.33 5.34
N GLY A 664 -22.34 -18.65 4.46
CA GLY A 664 -23.55 -17.85 4.28
C GLY A 664 -23.25 -16.41 3.82
N SER A 665 -23.77 -15.41 4.55
CA SER A 665 -23.57 -13.98 4.23
C SER A 665 -22.26 -13.39 4.74
N THR A 666 -21.43 -14.17 5.45
CA THR A 666 -20.15 -13.73 6.02
C THR A 666 -19.06 -14.69 5.59
N ILE A 667 -18.21 -14.26 4.65
CA ILE A 667 -17.15 -15.09 4.10
C ILE A 667 -15.88 -14.99 4.95
N VAL A 668 -15.58 -13.81 5.49
CA VAL A 668 -14.50 -13.58 6.45
C VAL A 668 -15.09 -12.97 7.71
N ALA A 669 -15.02 -13.68 8.83
CA ALA A 669 -15.21 -13.13 10.16
C ALA A 669 -13.83 -12.89 10.79
N GLY A 670 -13.67 -11.78 11.51
CA GLY A 670 -12.44 -11.51 12.26
C GLY A 670 -11.46 -10.57 11.54
N TYR A 671 -11.86 -9.31 11.37
CA TYR A 671 -10.93 -8.19 11.07
C TYR A 671 -10.55 -7.38 12.32
N ASP A 672 -11.28 -7.58 13.41
CA ASP A 672 -11.05 -7.07 14.75
C ASP A 672 -12.04 -7.78 15.69
N VAL A 673 -11.70 -7.95 16.97
CA VAL A 673 -12.55 -8.62 17.97
C VAL A 673 -12.60 -7.85 19.29
N ALA A 674 -13.76 -7.85 19.95
CA ALA A 674 -13.92 -7.33 21.30
C ALA A 674 -14.77 -8.24 22.18
N LEU A 675 -14.39 -8.32 23.45
CA LEU A 675 -15.06 -9.10 24.48
C LEU A 675 -15.21 -8.26 25.75
N ASN A 676 -16.42 -8.18 26.30
CA ASN A 676 -16.69 -7.43 27.51
C ASN A 676 -17.57 -8.21 28.49
N LEU A 677 -17.26 -8.10 29.79
CA LEU A 677 -17.98 -8.77 30.87
C LEU A 677 -18.86 -7.75 31.60
N ILE A 678 -20.18 -7.91 31.51
CA ILE A 678 -21.15 -7.02 32.14
C ILE A 678 -22.17 -7.86 32.90
N SER A 679 -22.32 -7.62 34.21
CA SER A 679 -23.28 -8.32 35.05
C SER A 679 -23.21 -9.86 34.91
N LYS A 680 -21.98 -10.42 34.88
CA LYS A 680 -21.66 -11.85 34.67
C LYS A 680 -21.95 -12.41 33.27
N ASN A 681 -22.37 -11.58 32.31
CA ASN A 681 -22.60 -11.96 30.93
C ASN A 681 -21.45 -11.50 30.04
N LEU A 682 -21.00 -12.36 29.13
CA LEU A 682 -19.97 -12.04 28.15
C LEU A 682 -20.62 -11.63 26.82
N TYR A 683 -20.29 -10.42 26.39
CA TYR A 683 -20.71 -9.87 25.10
C TYR A 683 -19.51 -9.85 24.17
N ALA A 684 -19.69 -10.40 22.97
CA ALA A 684 -18.68 -10.46 21.93
C ALA A 684 -19.13 -9.62 20.72
N SER A 685 -18.17 -8.96 20.06
CA SER A 685 -18.38 -8.34 18.76
C SER A 685 -17.16 -8.48 17.87
N TRP A 686 -17.36 -8.45 16.57
CA TRP A 686 -16.29 -8.50 15.58
C TRP A 686 -16.74 -7.86 14.27
N LEU A 687 -15.77 -7.62 13.41
CA LEU A 687 -15.99 -7.15 12.05
C LEU A 687 -16.02 -8.33 11.07
N GLY A 688 -16.88 -8.25 10.06
CA GLY A 688 -17.03 -9.28 9.04
C GLY A 688 -17.16 -8.70 7.63
N ALA A 689 -16.87 -9.54 6.63
CA ALA A 689 -16.99 -9.22 5.21
C ALA A 689 -17.89 -10.24 4.49
N SER A 690 -18.77 -9.75 3.63
CA SER A 690 -19.43 -10.54 2.59
C SER A 690 -18.48 -10.80 1.42
N GLY A 691 -18.85 -11.74 0.53
CA GLY A 691 -18.03 -12.04 -0.65
C GLY A 691 -17.87 -10.87 -1.62
N ILE A 692 -18.78 -9.89 -1.60
CA ILE A 692 -18.74 -8.72 -2.48
C ILE A 692 -17.87 -7.58 -1.95
N SER A 693 -17.58 -7.56 -0.65
CA SER A 693 -16.80 -6.50 -0.01
C SER A 693 -15.34 -6.87 0.20
N LEU A 694 -14.98 -8.14 -0.01
CA LEU A 694 -13.61 -8.62 0.15
C LEU A 694 -12.60 -7.73 -0.61
N PRO A 695 -11.44 -7.44 0.01
CA PRO A 695 -10.98 -7.90 1.32
C PRO A 695 -11.36 -6.98 2.50
N LYS A 696 -12.37 -6.12 2.35
CA LYS A 696 -12.75 -5.14 3.36
C LYS A 696 -14.01 -5.56 4.12
N PRO A 697 -14.09 -5.32 5.44
CA PRO A 697 -15.32 -5.54 6.17
C PRO A 697 -16.46 -4.65 5.66
N ASP A 698 -17.69 -5.18 5.65
CA ASP A 698 -18.95 -4.49 5.36
C ASP A 698 -20.02 -4.75 6.44
N GLN A 699 -19.66 -5.50 7.48
CA GLN A 699 -20.56 -5.93 8.55
C GLN A 699 -19.94 -5.70 9.93
N VAL A 700 -20.79 -5.33 10.87
CA VAL A 700 -20.50 -5.42 12.31
C VAL A 700 -21.38 -6.50 12.90
N GLN A 701 -20.78 -7.40 13.68
CA GLN A 701 -21.45 -8.58 14.21
C GLN A 701 -21.28 -8.66 15.72
N TRP A 702 -22.27 -9.27 16.39
CA TRP A 702 -22.22 -9.46 17.83
C TRP A 702 -23.02 -10.68 18.27
N SER A 703 -22.60 -11.25 19.40
CA SER A 703 -23.31 -12.34 20.07
C SER A 703 -23.06 -12.30 21.58
N LYS A 704 -23.90 -13.03 22.32
CA LYS A 704 -23.68 -13.33 23.73
C LYS A 704 -22.96 -14.68 23.83
N VAL A 705 -21.78 -14.70 24.45
CA VAL A 705 -20.97 -15.92 24.56
C VAL A 705 -21.66 -16.94 25.47
N GLY A 706 -21.62 -18.22 25.07
CA GLY A 706 -22.23 -19.32 25.82
C GLY A 706 -23.73 -19.53 25.56
N VAL A 707 -24.28 -18.86 24.54
CA VAL A 707 -25.64 -19.09 24.04
C VAL A 707 -25.53 -19.59 22.60
N ASP A 708 -26.09 -20.76 22.31
CA ASP A 708 -26.11 -21.34 20.96
C ASP A 708 -27.11 -20.61 20.08
N THR A 709 -26.71 -19.44 19.60
CA THR A 709 -27.51 -18.59 18.71
C THR A 709 -26.66 -18.06 17.58
N THR A 710 -27.25 -17.98 16.39
CA THR A 710 -26.64 -17.30 15.23
C THR A 710 -26.25 -15.88 15.61
N PRO A 711 -25.03 -15.43 15.29
CA PRO A 711 -24.63 -14.05 15.52
C PRO A 711 -25.57 -13.05 14.85
N ASN A 712 -25.77 -11.91 15.51
CA ASN A 712 -26.47 -10.79 14.90
C ASN A 712 -25.50 -10.05 13.98
N THR A 713 -26.02 -9.47 12.91
CA THR A 713 -25.24 -8.72 11.91
C THR A 713 -25.96 -7.44 11.54
N ALA A 714 -25.18 -6.37 11.34
CA ALA A 714 -25.66 -5.11 10.82
C ALA A 714 -24.66 -4.53 9.82
N LYS A 715 -25.19 -3.88 8.78
CA LYS A 715 -24.39 -3.04 7.89
C LYS A 715 -24.25 -1.64 8.47
N SER A 716 -23.29 -0.87 7.98
CA SER A 716 -23.01 0.46 8.50
C SER A 716 -23.35 1.60 7.55
N GLU A 717 -23.91 1.35 6.37
CA GLU A 717 -24.43 2.44 5.53
C GLU A 717 -25.56 3.21 6.23
N PRO A 718 -25.62 4.55 6.10
CA PRO A 718 -24.75 5.43 5.30
C PRO A 718 -23.57 6.05 6.09
N PHE A 719 -23.01 5.37 7.10
CA PHE A 719 -21.88 5.89 7.89
C PHE A 719 -20.50 5.59 7.30
N GLY A 720 -20.44 4.68 6.32
CA GLY A 720 -19.21 4.23 5.67
C GLY A 720 -18.89 2.79 6.07
N ALA A 721 -17.93 2.18 5.37
CA ALA A 721 -17.55 0.80 5.63
C ALA A 721 -17.05 0.62 7.08
N PRO A 722 -17.41 -0.45 7.79
CA PRO A 722 -16.92 -0.69 9.13
C PRO A 722 -15.39 -0.85 9.14
N SER A 723 -14.74 -0.53 10.24
CA SER A 723 -13.29 -0.63 10.41
C SER A 723 -12.91 -0.78 11.88
N SER A 724 -11.69 -1.24 12.15
CA SER A 724 -11.11 -1.23 13.50
C SER A 724 -10.98 0.22 14.00
N PRO A 725 -11.12 0.50 15.31
CA PRO A 725 -11.32 -0.44 16.42
C PRO A 725 -12.77 -0.86 16.63
N VAL A 726 -12.97 -2.07 17.16
CA VAL A 726 -14.27 -2.53 17.67
C VAL A 726 -14.30 -2.56 19.20
N GLY A 727 -15.45 -2.25 19.79
CA GLY A 727 -15.68 -2.33 21.24
C GLY A 727 -17.13 -2.71 21.54
N VAL A 728 -17.38 -3.47 22.60
CA VAL A 728 -18.71 -4.02 22.88
C VAL A 728 -19.21 -3.72 24.29
N ASP A 729 -20.52 -3.58 24.38
CA ASP A 729 -21.27 -3.32 25.59
C ASP A 729 -22.58 -4.14 25.60
N ASP A 730 -23.37 -4.06 26.67
CA ASP A 730 -24.68 -4.70 26.74
C ASP A 730 -25.70 -4.05 25.79
N THR A 731 -25.73 -2.72 25.72
CA THR A 731 -26.70 -1.97 24.89
C THR A 731 -26.24 -1.68 23.46
N GLY A 732 -24.95 -1.84 23.16
CA GLY A 732 -24.43 -1.43 21.85
C GLY A 732 -22.99 -1.83 21.59
N LEU A 733 -22.42 -1.24 20.55
CA LEU A 733 -21.07 -1.49 20.08
C LEU A 733 -20.46 -0.24 19.45
N ILE A 734 -19.17 -0.02 19.70
CA ILE A 734 -18.34 1.00 19.08
C ILE A 734 -17.61 0.34 17.92
N PHE A 735 -17.51 1.02 16.79
CA PHE A 735 -16.77 0.55 15.64
C PHE A 735 -16.26 1.73 14.81
N GLY A 736 -15.18 1.54 14.08
CA GLY A 736 -14.79 2.48 13.03
C GLY A 736 -15.79 2.45 11.87
N CYS A 737 -16.12 3.61 11.32
CA CYS A 737 -17.04 3.79 10.19
C CYS A 737 -16.38 4.72 9.17
N GLN A 738 -15.86 4.13 8.09
CA GLN A 738 -14.81 4.69 7.25
C GLN A 738 -13.58 5.01 8.13
N ASP A 739 -13.15 6.27 8.18
CA ASP A 739 -12.03 6.71 9.01
C ASP A 739 -12.50 7.37 10.31
N ARG A 740 -13.76 7.19 10.70
CA ARG A 740 -14.42 7.88 11.82
C ARG A 740 -14.94 6.87 12.83
N LEU A 741 -15.52 7.33 13.95
CA LEU A 741 -16.03 6.43 14.98
C LEU A 741 -17.55 6.49 15.08
N CYS A 742 -18.17 5.32 15.15
CA CYS A 742 -19.62 5.15 15.25
C CYS A 742 -20.01 4.26 16.43
N TYR A 743 -21.25 4.43 16.88
CA TYR A 743 -21.93 3.61 17.86
C TYR A 743 -23.15 2.97 17.21
N PHE A 744 -23.28 1.65 17.25
CA PHE A 744 -24.51 0.96 16.88
C PHE A 744 -25.27 0.60 18.16
N ASN A 745 -26.54 1.00 18.23
CA ASN A 745 -27.45 0.70 19.31
C ASN A 745 -28.21 -0.59 19.01
N LYS A 746 -28.05 -1.62 19.85
CA LYS A 746 -28.65 -2.94 19.64
C LYS A 746 -30.17 -2.94 19.82
N THR A 747 -30.71 -1.98 20.57
CA THR A 747 -32.14 -1.95 20.92
C THR A 747 -33.01 -1.39 19.79
N ASP A 748 -32.61 -0.26 19.21
CA ASP A 748 -33.35 0.41 18.13
C ASP A 748 -32.73 0.20 16.74
N GLN A 749 -31.60 -0.52 16.67
CA GLN A 749 -30.85 -0.82 15.45
C GLN A 749 -30.37 0.43 14.70
N THR A 750 -30.09 1.53 15.41
CA THR A 750 -29.60 2.78 14.83
C THR A 750 -28.09 2.98 15.00
N ILE A 751 -27.49 3.78 14.09
CA ILE A 751 -26.08 4.16 14.15
C ILE A 751 -25.94 5.65 14.49
N HIS A 752 -25.09 5.94 15.46
CA HIS A 752 -24.74 7.28 15.89
C HIS A 752 -23.27 7.60 15.63
N LEU A 753 -22.98 8.80 15.14
CA LEU A 753 -21.63 9.29 14.95
C LEU A 753 -21.03 9.67 16.31
N ILE A 754 -19.97 8.98 16.74
CA ILE A 754 -19.23 9.35 17.95
C ILE A 754 -18.23 10.46 17.62
N SER A 755 -17.42 10.30 16.56
CA SER A 755 -16.36 11.23 16.21
C SER A 755 -16.43 11.57 14.73
N ALA A 756 -16.42 12.87 14.39
CA ALA A 756 -16.28 13.33 13.02
C ALA A 756 -14.81 13.41 12.55
N THR A 757 -13.85 13.32 13.48
CA THR A 757 -12.41 13.35 13.17
C THR A 757 -11.85 11.96 12.94
N SER A 758 -10.73 11.89 12.21
CA SER A 758 -10.10 10.62 11.86
C SER A 758 -9.74 9.79 13.11
N ILE A 759 -9.87 8.47 12.98
CA ILE A 759 -9.41 7.45 13.94
C ILE A 759 -8.44 6.45 13.29
N SER A 760 -7.87 6.78 12.13
CA SER A 760 -6.93 5.90 11.41
C SER A 760 -5.74 5.46 12.27
N ASP A 761 -5.35 6.28 13.25
CA ASP A 761 -4.29 5.98 14.22
C ASP A 761 -4.74 5.06 15.37
N SER A 762 -6.01 4.63 15.43
CA SER A 762 -6.56 3.85 16.54
C SER A 762 -6.65 2.36 16.22
N LYS A 763 -6.24 1.52 17.17
CA LYS A 763 -6.38 0.06 17.12
C LYS A 763 -7.15 -0.51 18.31
N SER A 764 -7.59 0.35 19.22
CA SER A 764 -8.34 -0.06 20.41
C SER A 764 -9.43 0.94 20.74
N ALA A 765 -10.59 0.45 21.15
CA ALA A 765 -11.68 1.24 21.69
C ALA A 765 -12.38 0.48 22.81
N THR A 766 -12.80 1.19 23.86
CA THR A 766 -13.54 0.58 24.97
C THR A 766 -14.49 1.56 25.61
N TRP A 767 -15.42 1.03 26.39
CA TRP A 767 -16.23 1.81 27.31
C TRP A 767 -15.52 1.96 28.66
N ILE A 768 -15.58 3.16 29.24
CA ILE A 768 -15.23 3.40 30.64
C ILE A 768 -16.33 4.20 31.34
N THR A 769 -16.42 4.05 32.66
CA THR A 769 -17.33 4.84 33.49
C THR A 769 -16.53 5.70 34.47
N LEU A 770 -16.72 7.01 34.42
CA LEU A 770 -16.12 7.98 35.34
C LEU A 770 -17.24 8.75 36.02
N ASN A 771 -17.25 8.78 37.36
CA ASN A 771 -18.25 9.52 38.14
C ASN A 771 -19.70 9.22 37.68
N LYS A 772 -20.00 7.93 37.44
CA LYS A 772 -21.29 7.41 36.94
C LYS A 772 -21.67 7.84 35.51
N ILE A 773 -20.76 8.46 34.76
CA ILE A 773 -20.96 8.82 33.36
C ILE A 773 -20.15 7.86 32.50
N LYS A 774 -20.80 7.30 31.47
CA LYS A 774 -20.17 6.39 30.51
C LYS A 774 -19.54 7.17 29.35
N TYR A 775 -18.34 6.76 28.96
CA TYR A 775 -17.56 7.36 27.88
C TYR A 775 -17.04 6.28 26.94
N ALA A 776 -17.03 6.57 25.64
CA ALA A 776 -16.20 5.84 24.69
C ALA A 776 -14.77 6.39 24.80
N LEU A 777 -13.79 5.50 24.98
CA LEU A 777 -12.37 5.80 25.08
C LEU A 777 -11.67 5.25 23.82
N VAL A 778 -10.97 6.13 23.10
CA VAL A 778 -10.39 5.84 21.79
C VAL A 778 -9.35 6.91 21.41
N ALA A 779 -8.39 6.55 20.57
CA ALA A 779 -7.52 7.52 19.90
C ALA A 779 -8.29 8.24 18.79
N SER A 780 -8.21 9.57 18.72
CA SER A 780 -8.79 10.31 17.59
C SER A 780 -8.03 11.60 17.31
N ALA A 781 -7.66 11.78 16.03
CA ALA A 781 -6.78 12.84 15.54
C ALA A 781 -5.47 12.92 16.35
N GLY A 782 -4.75 11.78 16.43
CA GLY A 782 -3.48 11.66 17.15
C GLY A 782 -3.53 11.92 18.66
N LYS A 783 -4.69 11.76 19.31
CA LYS A 783 -4.86 12.04 20.75
C LYS A 783 -5.75 11.03 21.47
N LEU A 784 -5.31 10.55 22.62
CA LEU A 784 -6.13 9.74 23.53
C LEU A 784 -7.32 10.56 24.09
N SER A 785 -8.54 10.13 23.80
CA SER A 785 -9.73 10.96 24.01
C SER A 785 -10.92 10.18 24.59
N LEU A 786 -11.76 10.90 25.33
CA LEU A 786 -13.07 10.46 25.82
C LEU A 786 -14.19 11.14 25.05
N PHE A 787 -15.21 10.36 24.70
CA PHE A 787 -16.41 10.83 24.04
C PHE A 787 -17.64 10.55 24.89
N LYS A 788 -18.40 11.60 25.18
CA LYS A 788 -19.66 11.53 25.93
C LYS A 788 -20.83 11.78 24.97
N LYS A 789 -21.82 10.89 24.99
CA LYS A 789 -23.09 11.10 24.26
C LYS A 789 -23.70 12.45 24.64
N VAL A 790 -24.09 13.22 23.61
CA VAL A 790 -24.71 14.55 23.73
C VAL A 790 -26.21 14.43 23.89
#